data_AF-A0A364NFM2-F1
#
_entry.id   AF-A0A364NFM2-F1
#
_cell.length_a   1.000
_cell.length_b   1.000
_cell.length_c   1.000
_cell.angle_alpha   90.00
_cell.angle_beta   90.00
_cell.angle_gamma   90.00
#
_symmetry.space_group_name_H-M   'P 1'
#
loop_
_entity.id
_entity.type
_entity.pdbx_description
1 polymer ?
#
loop_
_entity_poly.entity_id
_entity_poly.type
_entity_poly.pdbx_seq_one_letter_code
_entity_poly.pdbx_strand_id
1 'polypeptide(L)'
;MATKSNFKRAVPQSQPSIMASLRTTQLVGDSKAVLPAELINAILDYLPVADMFSFARTSKRMREMVYDDTRWQQRLRSMGCWNEAEAKQRFEEAMRKKLEAQRAEDARRAGVALNGSTNGMPPGDDHVGKTSMTLFDATIEEDMLRSSQEHQSRPRSTTLDKGFNDMTLSASGTLALSSHIVDPQAAAKVLANVRSIRGMARQEYGKVYGALAPFYYDIERSRSHTDPILFRTYRDPEQQAQMLAQLKVFAKSDYAQGWGQREEKLDTMTGIFENAVLREFETGYAEKDFDGRMKRFASVLVTLNGGAACLDSFIHNHPLMLEKEKLGDPSDCLRNDSVTLEPSHNFFRGLAMSLNEEAALIDRVFPPTFDVLQAFIERVADDVIAEYLTTLFDEAHDVSIEAYLKVVAGVFEQALQLAISLHPTKASKSDFKDEAMRIITRCFEPHVDLYLQEELDFFKRRSAAEVDLWEKRLIEEEQTTETLYMANVNRKAVKQDFLSSFKKVVMMPVNVLPTIGGSGASKPAETTVGANRSSTFEPTSRSGTPGPGDRSSTPRIEAPTTELAAKAAIMNSRLEGIRSLFSIEVALNLTHMAKSGLERAARFVRLGGQSGEEAKEQSEQIFINLVQILGNRHMKLGFDKAVNHLADYKPREVADHSKEGVAPLVAFLELVNVGDLIQQMVEVFYLQELVAANLTERDDFLSLAAKEKKRFEAMLDERVAAGLNKGIDVLMDEVEYLCGTTQLPSDFNPPVGPNGVAEISDIGPSQTATKIVEVVSSHTSMLIGSTDKNVLDVFNQEVGVRLFTALCKHLKRQRISVDGAIKLISDMNAYNAYIVSLRNKPLMQYFAALRELSQIYLIDAKQAKEIATIIADTDRYHGIFRAEEVYEFAERRADWYQIKSAVEKQMPIAATAFLIATRRFPDFAAMSAEPLPAEVEASYSLIIDEILRASDINTISAKRIRKGLQERVDNDLSQQKDQITTLIMQRFDKFNSEQNGGSEVSEPIPTVENGAKTCNGDTSDMSNHKRSPPDDESALSEVDDIPPPKKKTKKTKTKDEDDDAAFAARLQAEENARMGRATRGGNTKRKAPAPKKKTKKKSANRVKDEDDSDLGSGSGGEKKSPSRKGGFHKPMALSPALSELLGETQLSRPQTVKKIWEYVKARDLQDPSDKRQIRCDDAMRAVFKQDRVHMFTMNKILNQNLYAVDEVVN
;
A
#
# COMPACT_ATOMS: atom_id res chain seq x y z
N MET A 1 40.60 10.31 21.64
CA MET A 1 39.79 11.37 22.26
C MET A 1 40.59 12.65 22.33
N ALA A 2 39.96 13.83 22.33
CA ALA A 2 40.64 15.12 22.43
C ALA A 2 40.62 15.68 23.86
N THR A 3 41.73 16.32 24.25
CA THR A 3 41.86 17.36 25.30
C THR A 3 41.22 17.15 26.67
N LYS A 4 42.07 17.12 27.72
CA LYS A 4 41.92 17.99 28.90
C LYS A 4 43.29 18.24 29.53
N SER A 5 43.64 19.51 29.71
CA SER A 5 44.89 19.98 30.32
C SER A 5 44.59 20.56 31.71
N ASN A 6 45.50 20.40 32.66
CA ASN A 6 45.37 20.96 34.01
C ASN A 6 45.85 22.42 34.04
N PHE A 7 45.07 23.31 34.68
CA PHE A 7 45.42 24.73 34.80
C PHE A 7 45.10 25.30 36.20
N LYS A 8 46.15 25.52 36.99
CA LYS A 8 46.27 26.39 38.19
C LYS A 8 47.77 26.69 38.35
N ARG A 9 48.27 27.87 38.70
CA ARG A 9 47.75 29.26 38.78
C ARG A 9 49.00 30.16 38.70
N ALA A 10 48.92 31.42 38.24
CA ALA A 10 50.11 32.25 37.97
C ALA A 10 49.95 33.72 38.40
N VAL A 11 51.06 34.49 38.31
CA VAL A 11 51.15 35.98 38.41
C VAL A 11 51.07 36.46 39.90
N PRO A 12 51.84 37.49 40.38
CA PRO A 12 52.36 38.64 39.65
C PRO A 12 53.89 38.92 39.67
N GLN A 13 54.27 39.86 38.80
CA GLN A 13 55.59 40.48 38.67
C GLN A 13 55.68 41.79 39.47
N SER A 14 56.91 42.28 39.69
CA SER A 14 57.22 43.72 39.69
C SER A 14 58.40 43.99 38.74
N GLN A 15 58.51 45.22 38.24
CA GLN A 15 59.51 45.66 37.24
C GLN A 15 60.55 46.62 37.88
N PRO A 16 61.47 47.23 37.11
CA PRO A 16 62.51 46.59 36.28
C PRO A 16 63.92 47.09 36.68
N SER A 17 64.98 46.42 36.23
CA SER A 17 66.34 46.98 36.27
C SER A 17 67.09 46.77 34.96
N ILE A 18 67.54 47.88 34.36
CA ILE A 18 68.09 47.98 33.01
C ILE A 18 69.45 47.26 32.87
N MET A 19 70.11 46.97 33.99
CA MET A 19 71.43 46.30 34.06
C MET A 19 71.41 44.82 33.63
N ALA A 20 70.25 44.16 33.55
CA ALA A 20 70.17 42.76 33.11
C ALA A 20 70.48 42.61 31.60
N SER A 21 70.07 43.59 30.79
CA SER A 21 70.17 43.54 29.32
C SER A 21 71.60 43.62 28.77
N LEU A 22 72.56 44.09 29.58
CA LEU A 22 73.96 44.25 29.16
C LEU A 22 74.82 42.98 29.26
N ARG A 23 74.30 41.89 29.87
CA ARG A 23 74.90 40.55 29.74
C ARG A 23 74.41 39.79 28.51
N THR A 24 73.44 40.34 27.78
CA THR A 24 72.88 39.76 26.55
C THR A 24 73.64 40.20 25.29
N THR A 25 74.70 41.02 25.43
CA THR A 25 75.36 41.73 24.32
C THR A 25 76.89 41.62 24.34
N GLN A 26 77.43 40.41 24.54
CA GLN A 26 78.81 40.09 24.16
C GLN A 26 78.92 38.66 23.63
N LEU A 27 79.76 38.48 22.61
CA LEU A 27 79.95 37.25 21.83
C LEU A 27 78.68 36.73 21.12
N VAL A 28 78.28 37.47 20.09
CA VAL A 28 77.96 36.80 18.83
C VAL A 28 79.25 36.13 18.35
N GLY A 29 79.24 34.81 18.26
CA GLY A 29 80.35 33.99 17.80
C GLY A 29 79.86 32.56 17.54
N ASP A 30 80.03 32.08 16.32
CA ASP A 30 79.67 30.75 15.83
C ASP A 30 78.26 30.26 16.19
N SER A 31 77.26 30.83 15.49
CA SER A 31 75.90 30.31 15.44
C SER A 31 75.84 28.94 14.74
N LYS A 32 76.18 27.87 15.46
CA LYS A 32 75.90 26.50 15.01
C LYS A 32 74.39 26.33 14.82
N ALA A 33 73.98 26.04 13.59
CA ALA A 33 72.58 25.81 13.23
C ALA A 33 72.09 24.48 13.83
N VAL A 34 71.64 24.53 15.09
CA VAL A 34 71.00 23.39 15.76
C VAL A 34 69.59 23.25 15.20
N LEU A 35 69.39 22.27 14.32
CA LEU A 35 68.07 21.89 13.82
C LEU A 35 67.15 21.53 15.02
N PRO A 36 65.89 22.01 15.02
CA PRO A 36 64.86 21.56 15.96
C PRO A 36 64.79 20.04 16.07
N ALA A 37 64.66 19.52 17.29
CA ALA A 37 64.68 18.07 17.55
C ALA A 37 63.56 17.31 16.80
N GLU A 38 62.43 17.96 16.53
CA GLU A 38 61.33 17.44 15.71
C GLU A 38 61.75 17.22 14.25
N LEU A 39 62.46 18.19 13.65
CA LEU A 39 63.01 18.05 12.29
C LEU A 39 64.11 17.00 12.24
N ILE A 40 64.97 16.90 13.26
CA ILE A 40 65.97 15.82 13.37
C ILE A 40 65.27 14.45 13.45
N ASN A 41 64.18 14.32 14.23
CA ASN A 41 63.41 13.07 14.29
C ASN A 41 62.80 12.70 12.93
N ALA A 42 62.20 13.66 12.22
CA ALA A 42 61.65 13.41 10.88
C ALA A 42 62.75 13.00 9.88
N ILE A 43 63.92 13.63 9.91
CA ILE A 43 65.07 13.27 9.05
C ILE A 43 65.55 11.84 9.34
N LEU A 44 65.52 11.40 10.61
CA LEU A 44 65.91 10.05 11.02
C LEU A 44 64.95 8.96 10.55
N ASP A 45 63.73 9.28 10.15
CA ASP A 45 62.78 8.30 9.63
C ASP A 45 63.17 7.85 8.21
N TYR A 46 63.70 8.78 7.40
CA TYR A 46 64.14 8.59 6.00
C TYR A 46 65.61 8.17 5.83
N LEU A 47 66.37 8.05 6.92
CA LEU A 47 67.79 7.64 6.84
C LEU A 47 67.94 6.11 6.67
N PRO A 48 68.98 5.65 5.94
CA PRO A 48 69.38 4.24 5.92
C PRO A 48 69.69 3.73 7.34
N VAL A 49 69.40 2.45 7.59
CA VAL A 49 69.61 1.83 8.91
C VAL A 49 71.07 1.91 9.37
N ALA A 50 72.04 1.80 8.43
CA ALA A 50 73.46 1.98 8.72
C ALA A 50 73.82 3.42 9.16
N ASP A 51 73.19 4.43 8.53
CA ASP A 51 73.42 5.84 8.84
C ASP A 51 72.73 6.25 10.14
N MET A 52 71.55 5.68 10.45
CA MET A 52 70.91 5.82 11.75
C MET A 52 71.84 5.33 12.88
N PHE A 53 72.48 4.17 12.75
CA PHE A 53 73.43 3.68 13.76
C PHE A 53 74.73 4.47 13.80
N SER A 54 75.18 5.03 12.67
CA SER A 54 76.32 5.95 12.62
C SER A 54 75.99 7.27 13.34
N PHE A 55 74.81 7.84 13.11
CA PHE A 55 74.29 9.02 13.79
C PHE A 55 74.14 8.78 15.31
N ALA A 56 73.65 7.60 15.71
CA ALA A 56 73.54 7.19 17.12
C ALA A 56 74.89 7.16 17.87
N ARG A 57 76.02 7.06 17.17
CA ARG A 57 77.38 7.12 17.78
C ARG A 57 77.86 8.54 18.04
N THR A 58 77.23 9.57 17.47
CA THR A 58 77.71 10.97 17.56
C THR A 58 77.48 11.64 18.91
N SER A 59 76.42 11.28 19.64
CA SER A 59 76.07 11.87 20.94
C SER A 59 75.01 11.03 21.66
N LYS A 60 75.02 11.06 23.00
CA LYS A 60 74.04 10.36 23.85
C LYS A 60 72.58 10.71 23.48
N ARG A 61 72.29 11.99 23.21
CA ARG A 61 70.95 12.46 22.82
C ARG A 61 70.53 11.91 21.45
N MET A 62 71.46 11.83 20.50
CA MET A 62 71.21 11.24 19.18
C MET A 62 71.01 9.72 19.27
N ARG A 63 71.75 9.05 20.16
CA ARG A 63 71.54 7.62 20.47
C ARG A 63 70.15 7.35 21.02
N GLU A 64 69.68 8.20 21.95
CA GLU A 64 68.34 8.12 22.53
C GLU A 64 67.26 8.34 21.46
N MET A 65 67.44 9.30 20.55
CA MET A 65 66.53 9.55 19.43
C MET A 65 66.50 8.44 18.38
N VAL A 66 67.57 7.66 18.19
CA VAL A 66 67.62 6.50 17.26
C VAL A 66 67.13 5.21 17.92
N TYR A 67 67.34 5.05 19.23
CA TYR A 67 66.97 3.84 19.97
C TYR A 67 65.52 3.86 20.48
N ASP A 68 64.76 4.95 20.26
CA ASP A 68 63.33 4.98 20.56
C ASP A 68 62.57 3.87 19.81
N ASP A 69 61.86 3.04 20.58
CA ASP A 69 61.12 1.89 20.11
C ASP A 69 59.97 2.29 19.17
N THR A 70 59.45 3.53 19.29
CA THR A 70 58.33 4.03 18.45
C THR A 70 58.65 3.97 16.95
N ARG A 71 59.86 4.37 16.53
CA ARG A 71 60.29 4.31 15.11
C ARG A 71 60.35 2.87 14.60
N TRP A 72 60.86 1.94 15.41
CA TRP A 72 60.96 0.53 15.02
C TRP A 72 59.59 -0.14 15.01
N GLN A 73 58.67 0.25 15.91
CA GLN A 73 57.25 -0.11 15.80
C GLN A 73 56.61 0.42 14.52
N GLN A 74 56.90 1.66 14.11
CA GLN A 74 56.37 2.22 12.86
C GLN A 74 56.85 1.42 11.63
N ARG A 75 58.12 1.03 11.58
CA ARG A 75 58.65 0.17 10.50
C ARG A 75 58.13 -1.27 10.53
N LEU A 76 57.82 -1.83 11.72
CA LEU A 76 57.12 -3.12 11.81
C LEU A 76 55.63 -3.01 11.42
N ARG A 77 54.96 -1.90 11.74
CA ARG A 77 53.56 -1.62 11.35
C ARG A 77 53.42 -1.48 9.83
N SER A 78 54.37 -0.86 9.13
CA SER A 78 54.30 -0.73 7.66
C SER A 78 54.51 -2.05 6.91
N MET A 79 55.19 -3.03 7.52
CA MET A 79 55.24 -4.42 7.05
C MET A 79 54.00 -5.25 7.45
N GLY A 80 53.10 -4.73 8.28
CA GLY A 80 51.98 -5.48 8.86
C GLY A 80 52.35 -6.41 10.02
N CYS A 81 53.62 -6.50 10.39
CA CYS A 81 54.16 -7.43 11.40
C CYS A 81 54.04 -6.92 12.86
N TRP A 82 53.07 -6.06 13.18
CA TRP A 82 52.90 -5.50 14.52
C TRP A 82 51.44 -5.38 14.93
N ASN A 83 51.03 -6.17 15.92
CA ASN A 83 49.72 -6.11 16.54
C ASN A 83 49.80 -5.41 17.91
N GLU A 84 49.10 -4.28 18.06
CA GLU A 84 49.14 -3.45 19.26
C GLU A 84 48.41 -4.05 20.47
N ALA A 85 47.39 -4.90 20.25
CA ALA A 85 46.73 -5.65 21.32
C ALA A 85 47.64 -6.77 21.84
N GLU A 86 48.27 -7.52 20.94
CA GLU A 86 49.24 -8.57 21.26
C GLU A 86 50.47 -7.99 22.00
N ALA A 87 51.02 -6.86 21.50
CA ALA A 87 52.13 -6.17 22.15
C ALA A 87 51.78 -5.64 23.54
N LYS A 88 50.53 -5.23 23.76
CA LYS A 88 50.04 -4.83 25.09
C LYS A 88 49.93 -6.04 26.01
N GLN A 89 49.28 -7.12 25.58
CA GLN A 89 49.11 -8.33 26.39
C GLN A 89 50.46 -8.90 26.82
N ARG A 90 51.41 -9.10 25.90
CA ARG A 90 52.73 -9.64 26.24
C ARG A 90 53.57 -8.70 27.11
N PHE A 91 53.38 -7.39 27.00
CA PHE A 91 53.99 -6.42 27.91
C PHE A 91 53.41 -6.51 29.32
N GLU A 92 52.09 -6.68 29.45
CA GLU A 92 51.41 -6.87 30.73
C GLU A 92 51.79 -8.22 31.37
N GLU A 93 51.89 -9.31 30.60
CA GLU A 93 52.42 -10.61 31.05
C GLU A 93 53.89 -10.52 31.50
N ALA A 94 54.75 -9.82 30.75
CA ALA A 94 56.15 -9.63 31.12
C ALA A 94 56.31 -8.78 32.40
N MET A 95 55.51 -7.73 32.56
CA MET A 95 55.44 -6.94 33.80
C MET A 95 54.92 -7.78 34.97
N ARG A 96 53.89 -8.60 34.76
CA ARG A 96 53.35 -9.50 35.80
C ARG A 96 54.40 -10.50 36.25
N LYS A 97 55.09 -11.17 35.32
CA LYS A 97 56.17 -12.12 35.60
C LYS A 97 57.36 -11.47 36.31
N LYS A 98 57.71 -10.21 35.96
CA LYS A 98 58.76 -9.46 36.67
C LYS A 98 58.34 -9.10 38.10
N LEU A 99 57.09 -8.72 38.31
CA LEU A 99 56.56 -8.38 39.64
C LEU A 99 56.36 -9.63 40.52
N GLU A 100 55.97 -10.77 39.93
CA GLU A 100 55.99 -12.10 40.56
C GLU A 100 57.42 -12.49 40.98
N ALA A 101 58.41 -12.27 40.12
CA ALA A 101 59.82 -12.55 40.43
C ALA A 101 60.35 -11.66 41.56
N GLN A 102 60.11 -10.34 41.54
CA GLN A 102 60.47 -9.45 42.65
C GLN A 102 59.76 -9.84 43.94
N ARG A 103 58.45 -10.16 43.89
CA ARG A 103 57.69 -10.62 45.05
C ARG A 103 58.23 -11.95 45.61
N ALA A 104 58.78 -12.83 44.78
CA ALA A 104 59.47 -14.05 45.22
C ALA A 104 60.87 -13.78 45.83
N GLU A 105 61.60 -12.79 45.32
CA GLU A 105 62.87 -12.32 45.90
C GLU A 105 62.65 -11.63 47.25
N ASP A 106 61.63 -10.77 47.36
CA ASP A 106 61.25 -10.09 48.59
C ASP A 106 60.67 -11.07 49.62
N ALA A 107 59.88 -12.08 49.20
CA ALA A 107 59.45 -13.16 50.09
C ALA A 107 60.63 -13.98 50.64
N ARG A 108 61.69 -14.19 49.84
CA ARG A 108 62.94 -14.80 50.30
C ARG A 108 63.73 -13.90 51.28
N ARG A 109 63.65 -12.56 51.14
CA ARG A 109 64.21 -11.61 52.14
C ARG A 109 63.36 -11.50 53.41
N ALA A 110 62.05 -11.70 53.34
CA ALA A 110 61.11 -11.42 54.43
C ALA A 110 61.03 -12.49 55.53
N GLY A 111 61.64 -13.67 55.33
CA GLY A 111 61.89 -14.64 56.41
C GLY A 111 60.67 -15.32 57.04
N VAL A 112 59.49 -15.32 56.39
CA VAL A 112 58.29 -16.01 56.88
C VAL A 112 58.16 -17.39 56.27
N ALA A 113 58.39 -18.43 57.08
CA ALA A 113 58.08 -19.81 56.73
C ALA A 113 56.82 -20.28 57.48
N LEU A 114 55.80 -20.74 56.74
CA LEU A 114 54.65 -21.47 57.25
C LEU A 114 54.34 -22.64 56.31
N ASN A 115 53.91 -23.77 56.87
CA ASN A 115 54.12 -25.10 56.27
C ASN A 115 52.82 -25.92 56.22
N GLY A 116 52.76 -26.91 55.32
CA GLY A 116 51.68 -27.89 55.18
C GLY A 116 50.67 -27.60 54.04
N SER A 117 49.97 -28.58 53.44
CA SER A 117 49.93 -30.05 53.65
C SER A 117 49.14 -30.71 52.49
N THR A 118 49.23 -31.99 52.08
CA THR A 118 50.13 -33.15 52.35
C THR A 118 49.84 -34.26 51.30
N ASN A 119 50.63 -35.36 51.32
CA ASN A 119 50.37 -36.72 50.78
C ASN A 119 50.88 -37.10 49.37
N GLY A 120 51.53 -38.28 49.32
CA GLY A 120 52.07 -38.95 48.12
C GLY A 120 53.47 -39.55 48.36
N MET A 121 53.57 -40.72 49.01
CA MET A 121 54.86 -41.31 49.47
C MET A 121 55.54 -42.27 48.45
N PRO A 122 56.87 -42.54 48.59
CA PRO A 122 57.70 -43.37 47.71
C PRO A 122 57.86 -44.84 48.20
N PRO A 123 58.62 -45.69 47.49
CA PRO A 123 60.04 -45.94 47.86
C PRO A 123 61.02 -45.73 46.66
N GLY A 124 62.35 -45.81 46.83
CA GLY A 124 63.14 -46.03 48.06
C GLY A 124 64.66 -46.22 47.78
N ASP A 125 65.41 -46.36 48.88
CA ASP A 125 66.80 -46.86 49.05
C ASP A 125 68.01 -46.12 48.41
N ASP A 126 69.15 -45.92 49.10
CA ASP A 126 69.40 -45.91 50.56
C ASP A 126 70.67 -45.08 50.94
N HIS A 127 70.95 -44.97 52.25
CA HIS A 127 72.01 -44.26 52.99
C HIS A 127 73.47 -44.43 52.51
N VAL A 128 74.45 -43.55 52.85
CA VAL A 128 75.05 -43.27 54.18
C VAL A 128 75.66 -41.83 54.29
N GLY A 129 75.75 -41.27 55.52
CA GLY A 129 76.33 -39.94 55.84
C GLY A 129 77.88 -39.88 55.94
N LYS A 130 78.53 -38.85 56.51
CA LYS A 130 78.13 -37.86 57.53
C LYS A 130 79.01 -36.57 57.55
N THR A 131 78.48 -35.50 58.20
CA THR A 131 79.16 -34.49 59.08
C THR A 131 80.19 -33.45 58.56
N SER A 132 79.93 -32.19 58.98
CA SER A 132 80.86 -31.23 59.67
C SER A 132 81.48 -30.02 58.92
N MET A 133 81.08 -28.80 59.35
CA MET A 133 81.85 -27.52 59.42
C MET A 133 82.44 -26.91 58.11
N THR A 134 82.60 -25.59 57.91
CA THR A 134 82.09 -24.37 58.60
C THR A 134 82.07 -23.19 57.62
N LEU A 135 80.88 -22.66 57.32
CA LEU A 135 80.46 -21.28 57.58
C LEU A 135 81.53 -20.16 57.45
N PHE A 136 81.98 -19.82 56.23
CA PHE A 136 81.90 -18.46 55.62
C PHE A 136 82.51 -18.44 54.20
N ASP A 137 82.10 -17.46 53.38
CA ASP A 137 82.76 -16.97 52.16
C ASP A 137 82.99 -17.95 50.97
N ALA A 138 81.94 -18.66 50.53
CA ALA A 138 81.98 -19.51 49.32
C ALA A 138 80.87 -19.22 48.28
N THR A 139 79.75 -18.60 48.67
CA THR A 139 78.54 -18.53 47.83
C THR A 139 78.58 -17.51 46.70
N ILE A 140 79.45 -16.49 46.77
CA ILE A 140 79.57 -15.46 45.72
C ILE A 140 80.35 -15.99 44.51
N GLU A 141 81.34 -16.86 44.73
CA GLU A 141 82.15 -17.44 43.67
C GLU A 141 81.40 -18.58 42.96
N GLU A 142 80.61 -19.38 43.69
CA GLU A 142 79.78 -20.45 43.12
C GLU A 142 78.69 -19.93 42.15
N ASP A 143 78.06 -18.79 42.44
CA ASP A 143 77.07 -18.18 41.53
C ASP A 143 77.72 -17.54 40.28
N MET A 144 78.94 -16.99 40.38
CA MET A 144 79.71 -16.59 39.19
C MET A 144 80.12 -17.79 38.34
N LEU A 145 80.59 -18.87 38.96
CA LEU A 145 80.99 -20.09 38.27
C LEU A 145 79.80 -20.77 37.58
N ARG A 146 78.63 -20.85 38.24
CA ARG A 146 77.37 -21.30 37.60
C ARG A 146 76.98 -20.44 36.40
N SER A 147 77.01 -19.13 36.55
CA SER A 147 76.71 -18.19 35.46
C SER A 147 77.65 -18.39 34.26
N SER A 148 78.91 -18.76 34.51
CA SER A 148 79.88 -19.07 33.45
C SER A 148 79.66 -20.44 32.80
N GLN A 149 79.22 -21.46 33.55
CA GLN A 149 79.01 -22.81 33.03
C GLN A 149 77.70 -22.93 32.22
N GLU A 150 76.62 -22.23 32.60
CA GLU A 150 75.40 -22.15 31.77
C GLU A 150 75.64 -21.50 30.39
N HIS A 151 76.72 -20.72 30.24
CA HIS A 151 77.11 -20.15 28.95
C HIS A 151 77.90 -21.11 28.05
N GLN A 152 78.41 -22.24 28.56
CA GLN A 152 79.17 -23.22 27.77
C GLN A 152 78.34 -24.43 27.31
N SER A 153 77.17 -24.66 27.90
CA SER A 153 76.34 -25.87 27.68
C SER A 153 75.12 -25.68 26.77
N ARG A 154 74.93 -24.51 26.16
CA ARG A 154 73.94 -24.33 25.09
C ARG A 154 74.51 -24.75 23.72
N PRO A 155 73.74 -25.44 22.86
CA PRO A 155 74.11 -25.54 21.44
C PRO A 155 74.19 -24.12 20.85
N ARG A 156 75.14 -23.89 19.94
CA ARG A 156 75.44 -22.57 19.36
C ARG A 156 74.15 -21.86 18.91
N SER A 157 73.76 -20.79 19.62
CA SER A 157 72.64 -19.93 19.20
C SER A 157 72.92 -19.39 17.80
N THR A 158 71.97 -19.50 16.88
CA THR A 158 72.09 -18.89 15.56
C THR A 158 72.25 -17.37 15.70
N THR A 159 73.08 -16.76 14.85
CA THR A 159 73.45 -15.33 14.93
C THR A 159 72.25 -14.39 14.85
N LEU A 160 71.15 -14.86 14.24
CA LEU A 160 69.87 -14.15 14.14
C LEU A 160 69.31 -13.71 15.50
N ASP A 161 69.44 -14.51 16.57
CA ASP A 161 68.68 -14.27 17.81
C ASP A 161 69.19 -13.06 18.63
N LYS A 162 70.35 -12.50 18.27
CA LYS A 162 70.95 -11.32 18.93
C LYS A 162 70.57 -9.97 18.28
N GLY A 163 69.89 -9.97 17.14
CA GLY A 163 69.46 -8.76 16.43
C GLY A 163 70.60 -7.78 16.10
N PHE A 164 70.35 -6.47 16.24
CA PHE A 164 71.32 -5.41 15.92
C PHE A 164 72.62 -5.39 16.76
N ASN A 165 72.80 -6.29 17.73
CA ASN A 165 73.93 -6.23 18.66
C ASN A 165 75.24 -6.85 18.11
N ASP A 166 75.17 -7.70 17.08
CA ASP A 166 76.36 -8.35 16.44
C ASP A 166 76.76 -7.68 15.09
N MET A 167 75.99 -6.69 14.61
CA MET A 167 76.30 -5.95 13.36
C MET A 167 77.44 -4.94 13.58
N THR A 168 78.67 -5.41 13.49
CA THR A 168 79.88 -4.59 13.59
C THR A 168 80.12 -3.78 12.30
N LEU A 169 79.93 -2.46 12.39
CA LEU A 169 80.23 -1.52 11.29
C LEU A 169 81.75 -1.44 11.05
N SER A 170 82.21 -1.98 9.93
CA SER A 170 83.60 -1.84 9.45
C SER A 170 83.90 -0.39 9.04
N ALA A 171 85.18 0.00 9.07
CA ALA A 171 85.61 1.40 9.01
C ALA A 171 85.61 2.04 7.60
N SER A 172 84.76 1.56 6.69
CA SER A 172 84.50 2.18 5.38
C SER A 172 83.00 2.40 5.20
N GLY A 173 82.60 3.45 4.47
CA GLY A 173 81.19 3.85 4.28
C GLY A 173 80.31 2.85 3.51
N THR A 174 80.83 1.67 3.18
CA THR A 174 80.10 0.55 2.61
C THR A 174 80.16 -0.62 3.59
N LEU A 175 78.99 -1.13 4.02
CA LEU A 175 78.90 -2.40 4.75
C LEU A 175 79.47 -3.54 3.90
N ALA A 176 80.74 -3.88 4.14
CA ALA A 176 81.32 -5.14 3.74
C ALA A 176 80.70 -6.22 4.62
N LEU A 177 79.63 -6.85 4.14
CA LEU A 177 79.03 -8.00 4.79
C LEU A 177 80.11 -9.09 4.92
N SER A 178 80.47 -9.45 6.16
CA SER A 178 81.17 -10.71 6.39
C SER A 178 80.27 -11.85 5.92
N SER A 179 80.86 -12.89 5.35
CA SER A 179 80.15 -14.03 4.74
C SER A 179 79.54 -14.98 5.78
N HIS A 180 78.71 -14.44 6.67
CA HIS A 180 77.87 -15.24 7.55
C HIS A 180 76.70 -15.77 6.73
N ILE A 181 76.74 -17.08 6.48
CA ILE A 181 75.62 -17.83 5.95
C ILE A 181 74.47 -17.69 6.95
N VAL A 182 73.51 -16.81 6.63
CA VAL A 182 72.18 -16.85 7.25
C VAL A 182 71.59 -18.20 6.86
N ASP A 183 71.10 -18.96 7.83
CA ASP A 183 70.42 -20.23 7.56
C ASP A 183 69.26 -19.97 6.58
N PRO A 184 69.29 -20.53 5.36
CA PRO A 184 68.32 -20.21 4.32
C PRO A 184 66.90 -20.67 4.68
N GLN A 185 66.75 -21.69 5.55
CA GLN A 185 65.46 -22.14 6.06
C GLN A 185 64.94 -21.27 7.21
N ALA A 186 65.84 -20.66 8.00
CA ALA A 186 65.47 -19.64 8.96
C ALA A 186 65.03 -18.34 8.24
N ALA A 187 65.81 -17.90 7.25
CA ALA A 187 65.54 -16.68 6.46
C ALA A 187 64.13 -16.69 5.85
N ALA A 188 63.75 -17.78 5.18
CA ALA A 188 62.43 -17.95 4.55
C ALA A 188 61.25 -18.05 5.55
N LYS A 189 61.50 -17.97 6.86
CA LYS A 189 60.47 -18.04 7.91
C LYS A 189 60.53 -16.85 8.90
N VAL A 190 61.37 -15.84 8.68
CA VAL A 190 61.58 -14.79 9.70
C VAL A 190 60.33 -13.97 9.96
N LEU A 191 59.59 -13.53 8.93
CA LEU A 191 58.39 -12.70 9.13
C LEU A 191 57.29 -13.40 9.95
N ALA A 192 57.16 -14.72 9.83
CA ALA A 192 56.21 -15.52 10.62
C ALA A 192 56.64 -15.71 12.10
N ASN A 193 57.92 -15.43 12.42
CA ASN A 193 58.48 -15.58 13.77
C ASN A 193 58.59 -14.24 14.54
N VAL A 194 58.30 -13.10 13.89
CA VAL A 194 58.33 -11.76 14.51
C VAL A 194 57.30 -11.66 15.64
N ARG A 195 57.69 -11.11 16.79
CA ARG A 195 56.79 -10.95 17.94
C ARG A 195 56.51 -9.49 18.26
N SER A 196 55.22 -9.11 18.29
CA SER A 196 54.79 -7.82 18.81
C SER A 196 55.09 -7.76 20.31
N ILE A 197 56.14 -7.02 20.72
CA ILE A 197 56.58 -6.86 22.12
C ILE A 197 57.02 -5.40 22.34
N ARG A 198 56.26 -4.67 23.16
CA ARG A 198 56.52 -3.26 23.48
C ARG A 198 57.85 -3.07 24.21
N GLY A 199 58.72 -2.20 23.69
CA GLY A 199 60.08 -1.96 24.22
C GLY A 199 61.15 -2.88 23.63
N MET A 200 60.80 -3.78 22.72
CA MET A 200 61.70 -4.72 22.06
C MET A 200 61.58 -4.69 20.52
N ALA A 201 60.76 -3.80 19.95
CA ALA A 201 60.52 -3.68 18.51
C ALA A 201 61.82 -3.45 17.73
N ARG A 202 62.76 -2.67 18.29
CA ARG A 202 64.11 -2.51 17.72
C ARG A 202 64.85 -3.84 17.55
N GLN A 203 64.72 -4.77 18.50
CA GLN A 203 65.44 -6.05 18.46
C GLN A 203 64.81 -6.98 17.42
N GLU A 204 63.49 -7.10 17.42
CA GLU A 204 62.74 -7.95 16.48
C GLU A 204 62.87 -7.45 15.03
N TYR A 205 62.79 -6.14 14.78
CA TYR A 205 63.12 -5.58 13.46
C TYR A 205 64.58 -5.87 13.07
N GLY A 206 65.51 -5.88 14.03
CA GLY A 206 66.90 -6.28 13.81
C GLY A 206 67.07 -7.72 13.33
N LYS A 207 66.18 -8.65 13.75
CA LYS A 207 66.16 -10.04 13.26
C LYS A 207 65.67 -10.10 11.80
N VAL A 208 64.60 -9.37 11.48
CA VAL A 208 64.07 -9.24 10.11
C VAL A 208 65.13 -8.64 9.17
N TYR A 209 65.71 -7.51 9.56
CA TYR A 209 66.71 -6.79 8.79
C TYR A 209 67.98 -7.65 8.57
N GLY A 210 68.46 -8.34 9.60
CA GLY A 210 69.63 -9.22 9.48
C GLY A 210 69.44 -10.41 8.53
N ALA A 211 68.20 -10.83 8.27
CA ALA A 211 67.89 -11.93 7.37
C ALA A 211 67.54 -11.50 5.94
N LEU A 212 66.71 -10.46 5.76
CA LEU A 212 66.15 -10.08 4.46
C LEU A 212 66.96 -8.98 3.73
N ALA A 213 67.58 -8.06 4.47
CA ALA A 213 68.35 -6.96 3.85
C ALA A 213 69.49 -7.42 2.92
N PRO A 214 70.23 -8.52 3.18
CA PRO A 214 71.28 -9.00 2.27
C PRO A 214 70.75 -9.32 0.86
N PHE A 215 69.58 -9.94 0.76
CA PHE A 215 68.94 -10.26 -0.53
C PHE A 215 68.32 -9.01 -1.17
N TYR A 216 67.70 -8.12 -0.37
CA TYR A 216 67.07 -6.89 -0.87
C TYR A 216 68.07 -5.92 -1.53
N TYR A 217 69.24 -5.69 -0.92
CA TYR A 217 70.26 -4.81 -1.51
C TYR A 217 71.07 -5.47 -2.65
N ASP A 218 71.03 -6.79 -2.80
CA ASP A 218 71.68 -7.50 -3.91
C ASP A 218 70.88 -7.36 -5.23
N ILE A 219 69.54 -7.37 -5.13
CA ILE A 219 68.63 -7.09 -6.26
C ILE A 219 68.96 -5.72 -6.91
N GLU A 220 69.30 -4.70 -6.13
CA GLU A 220 69.72 -3.39 -6.65
C GLU A 220 71.02 -3.46 -7.49
N ARG A 221 71.94 -4.35 -7.13
CA ARG A 221 73.29 -4.48 -7.72
C ARG A 221 73.32 -5.38 -8.95
N SER A 222 72.45 -6.39 -8.97
CA SER A 222 72.33 -7.36 -10.06
C SER A 222 72.02 -6.68 -11.41
N ARG A 223 72.51 -7.30 -12.51
CA ARG A 223 72.32 -6.80 -13.89
C ARG A 223 71.43 -7.68 -14.76
N SER A 224 71.01 -8.84 -14.26
CA SER A 224 70.19 -9.83 -14.97
C SER A 224 69.28 -10.53 -13.96
N HIS A 225 68.13 -11.04 -14.41
CA HIS A 225 67.17 -11.78 -13.58
C HIS A 225 67.73 -13.10 -13.03
N THR A 226 68.80 -13.65 -13.61
CA THR A 226 69.51 -14.88 -13.15
C THR A 226 70.70 -14.63 -12.24
N ASP A 227 71.02 -13.36 -11.94
CA ASP A 227 72.22 -12.95 -11.19
C ASP A 227 72.03 -12.81 -9.65
N PRO A 228 70.85 -12.42 -9.11
CA PRO A 228 70.68 -12.28 -7.67
C PRO A 228 71.04 -13.54 -6.86
N ILE A 229 71.65 -13.33 -5.68
CA ILE A 229 71.95 -14.37 -4.69
C ILE A 229 70.69 -15.21 -4.39
N LEU A 230 69.52 -14.58 -4.36
CA LEU A 230 68.19 -15.22 -4.24
C LEU A 230 68.05 -16.49 -5.10
N PHE A 231 68.22 -16.37 -6.42
CA PHE A 231 68.02 -17.47 -7.38
C PHE A 231 69.21 -18.45 -7.42
N ARG A 232 70.32 -18.12 -6.76
CA ARG A 232 71.49 -19.00 -6.57
C ARG A 232 71.41 -19.81 -5.27
N THR A 233 70.81 -19.25 -4.22
CA THR A 233 70.63 -19.89 -2.91
C THR A 233 69.38 -20.77 -2.86
N TYR A 234 68.28 -20.34 -3.46
CA TYR A 234 67.02 -21.09 -3.50
C TYR A 234 66.80 -21.65 -4.90
N ARG A 235 66.68 -22.97 -5.01
CA ARG A 235 66.48 -23.68 -6.30
C ARG A 235 65.04 -24.16 -6.53
N ASP A 236 64.24 -24.27 -5.47
CA ASP A 236 62.81 -24.59 -5.55
C ASP A 236 61.97 -23.33 -5.79
N PRO A 237 61.04 -23.33 -6.78
CA PRO A 237 60.16 -22.19 -7.06
C PRO A 237 59.32 -21.73 -5.86
N GLU A 238 58.90 -22.66 -5.00
CA GLU A 238 58.14 -22.35 -3.76
C GLU A 238 58.96 -21.49 -2.79
N GLN A 239 60.24 -21.80 -2.62
CA GLN A 239 61.14 -21.07 -1.72
C GLN A 239 61.55 -19.72 -2.32
N GLN A 240 61.72 -19.67 -3.65
CA GLN A 240 61.93 -18.43 -4.40
C GLN A 240 60.72 -17.48 -4.25
N ALA A 241 59.49 -17.97 -4.44
CA ALA A 241 58.27 -17.19 -4.28
C ALA A 241 58.05 -16.73 -2.84
N GLN A 242 58.23 -17.62 -1.86
CA GLN A 242 58.13 -17.27 -0.44
C GLN A 242 59.12 -16.15 -0.05
N MET A 243 60.35 -16.19 -0.57
CA MET A 243 61.34 -15.16 -0.31
C MET A 243 61.05 -13.86 -1.08
N LEU A 244 60.59 -13.91 -2.34
CA LEU A 244 60.15 -12.73 -3.09
C LEU A 244 58.99 -12.01 -2.37
N ALA A 245 57.98 -12.74 -1.91
CA ALA A 245 56.87 -12.19 -1.13
C ALA A 245 57.36 -11.55 0.18
N GLN A 246 58.30 -12.18 0.89
CA GLN A 246 58.89 -11.62 2.11
C GLN A 246 59.74 -10.37 1.84
N LEU A 247 60.45 -10.30 0.71
CA LEU A 247 61.18 -9.12 0.26
C LEU A 247 60.23 -7.97 -0.12
N LYS A 248 59.09 -8.28 -0.75
CA LYS A 248 58.04 -7.31 -1.10
C LYS A 248 57.28 -6.79 0.12
N VAL A 249 57.18 -7.58 1.19
CA VAL A 249 56.74 -7.09 2.51
C VAL A 249 57.82 -6.24 3.17
N PHE A 250 59.09 -6.66 3.13
CA PHE A 250 60.22 -5.92 3.71
C PHE A 250 60.46 -4.55 3.07
N ALA A 251 60.27 -4.43 1.75
CA ALA A 251 60.38 -3.17 0.99
C ALA A 251 59.54 -2.04 1.62
N LYS A 252 58.37 -2.36 2.18
CA LYS A 252 57.46 -1.41 2.88
C LYS A 252 58.05 -0.82 4.17
N SER A 253 59.25 -1.23 4.59
CA SER A 253 60.01 -0.66 5.71
C SER A 253 61.23 0.15 5.28
N ASP A 254 61.55 0.18 3.98
CA ASP A 254 62.59 1.03 3.44
C ASP A 254 62.05 2.43 3.12
N TYR A 255 62.67 3.43 3.73
CA TYR A 255 62.40 4.85 3.50
C TYR A 255 63.68 5.58 3.04
N ALA A 256 64.77 4.84 2.80
CA ALA A 256 66.07 5.36 2.42
C ALA A 256 66.10 5.84 0.96
N GLN A 257 67.05 6.73 0.65
CA GLN A 257 67.28 7.18 -0.71
C GLN A 257 67.43 5.99 -1.68
N GLY A 258 66.73 6.05 -2.81
CA GLY A 258 66.68 4.96 -3.81
C GLY A 258 65.64 3.86 -3.57
N TRP A 259 64.82 3.90 -2.50
CA TRP A 259 63.83 2.84 -2.20
C TRP A 259 62.95 2.48 -3.41
N GLY A 260 62.41 3.47 -4.12
CA GLY A 260 61.59 3.24 -5.31
C GLY A 260 62.32 2.54 -6.46
N GLN A 261 63.64 2.72 -6.62
CA GLN A 261 64.44 2.01 -7.63
C GLN A 261 64.73 0.56 -7.21
N ARG A 262 64.79 0.28 -5.89
CA ARG A 262 64.85 -1.09 -5.37
C ARG A 262 63.51 -1.81 -5.53
N GLU A 263 62.41 -1.13 -5.24
CA GLU A 263 61.06 -1.66 -5.37
C GLU A 263 60.68 -1.90 -6.85
N GLU A 264 60.94 -0.93 -7.74
CA GLU A 264 60.74 -1.08 -9.20
C GLU A 264 61.53 -2.27 -9.78
N LYS A 265 62.79 -2.47 -9.36
CA LYS A 265 63.58 -3.65 -9.74
C LYS A 265 63.02 -4.95 -9.15
N LEU A 266 62.61 -4.94 -7.88
CA LEU A 266 62.02 -6.09 -7.21
C LEU A 266 60.71 -6.51 -7.87
N ASP A 267 59.82 -5.58 -8.19
CA ASP A 267 58.58 -5.85 -8.92
C ASP A 267 58.83 -6.26 -10.37
N THR A 268 59.82 -5.68 -11.05
CA THR A 268 60.23 -6.14 -12.40
C THR A 268 60.71 -7.59 -12.37
N MET A 269 61.55 -7.98 -11.40
CA MET A 269 62.00 -9.37 -11.26
C MET A 269 60.88 -10.30 -10.80
N THR A 270 59.99 -9.84 -9.93
CA THR A 270 58.79 -10.58 -9.49
C THR A 270 57.88 -10.86 -10.68
N GLY A 271 57.63 -9.86 -11.53
CA GLY A 271 56.83 -10.00 -12.75
C GLY A 271 57.48 -10.92 -13.80
N ILE A 272 58.80 -10.88 -13.98
CA ILE A 272 59.52 -11.83 -14.86
C ILE A 272 59.39 -13.27 -14.33
N PHE A 273 59.54 -13.47 -13.02
CA PHE A 273 59.37 -14.78 -12.39
C PHE A 273 57.92 -15.28 -12.46
N GLU A 274 56.94 -14.40 -12.19
CA GLU A 274 55.51 -14.67 -12.31
C GLU A 274 55.13 -15.10 -13.73
N ASN A 275 55.58 -14.37 -14.77
CA ASN A 275 55.36 -14.73 -16.17
C ASN A 275 56.01 -16.07 -16.56
N ALA A 276 57.14 -16.44 -15.95
CA ALA A 276 57.76 -17.74 -16.17
C ALA A 276 56.94 -18.87 -15.53
N VAL A 277 56.48 -18.69 -14.29
CA VAL A 277 55.67 -19.68 -13.56
C VAL A 277 54.27 -19.82 -14.16
N LEU A 278 53.67 -18.73 -14.67
CA LEU A 278 52.38 -18.77 -15.37
C LEU A 278 52.45 -19.63 -16.64
N ARG A 279 53.52 -19.53 -17.43
CA ARG A 279 53.69 -20.37 -18.63
C ARG A 279 53.83 -21.86 -18.31
N GLU A 280 54.51 -22.20 -17.22
CA GLU A 280 54.62 -23.59 -16.74
C GLU A 280 53.27 -24.11 -16.20
N PHE A 281 52.45 -23.24 -15.60
CA PHE A 281 51.07 -23.54 -15.21
C PHE A 281 50.15 -23.74 -16.43
N GLU A 282 50.20 -22.85 -17.42
CA GLU A 282 49.47 -22.94 -18.69
C GLU A 282 49.85 -24.22 -19.47
N THR A 283 51.15 -24.55 -19.50
CA THR A 283 51.65 -25.80 -20.09
C THR A 283 51.12 -27.02 -19.33
N GLY A 284 51.12 -26.97 -17.98
CA GLY A 284 50.53 -28.00 -17.14
C GLY A 284 49.02 -28.20 -17.38
N TYR A 285 48.27 -27.12 -17.60
CA TYR A 285 46.84 -27.18 -17.92
C TYR A 285 46.59 -27.76 -19.33
N ALA A 286 47.36 -27.33 -20.34
CA ALA A 286 47.29 -27.85 -21.70
C ALA A 286 47.64 -29.36 -21.78
N GLU A 287 48.61 -29.81 -20.99
CA GLU A 287 48.97 -31.23 -20.87
C GLU A 287 48.06 -32.03 -19.91
N LYS A 288 47.11 -31.37 -19.23
CA LYS A 288 46.19 -31.94 -18.21
C LYS A 288 46.91 -32.58 -17.00
N ASP A 289 48.08 -32.05 -16.64
CA ASP A 289 48.88 -32.43 -15.48
C ASP A 289 48.42 -31.69 -14.22
N PHE A 290 47.22 -32.04 -13.75
CA PHE A 290 46.54 -31.37 -12.63
C PHE A 290 47.28 -31.54 -11.29
N ASP A 291 47.65 -32.76 -10.91
CA ASP A 291 48.25 -33.06 -9.60
C ASP A 291 49.77 -32.77 -9.54
N GLY A 292 50.46 -32.74 -10.68
CA GLY A 292 51.90 -32.47 -10.78
C GLY A 292 52.21 -30.97 -10.95
N ARG A 293 52.45 -30.53 -12.19
CA ARG A 293 52.88 -29.15 -12.47
C ARG A 293 51.82 -28.11 -12.10
N MET A 294 50.56 -28.32 -12.48
CA MET A 294 49.52 -27.28 -12.31
C MET A 294 49.32 -26.93 -10.83
N LYS A 295 49.12 -27.94 -9.97
CA LYS A 295 49.04 -27.80 -8.49
C LYS A 295 50.27 -27.14 -7.88
N ARG A 296 51.48 -27.57 -8.28
CA ARG A 296 52.74 -26.99 -7.77
C ARG A 296 52.84 -25.51 -8.12
N PHE A 297 52.66 -25.14 -9.39
CA PHE A 297 52.79 -23.75 -9.81
C PHE A 297 51.62 -22.85 -9.37
N ALA A 298 50.41 -23.38 -9.20
CA ALA A 298 49.30 -22.67 -8.57
C ALA A 298 49.66 -22.25 -7.12
N SER A 299 50.19 -23.15 -6.30
CA SER A 299 50.62 -22.83 -4.93
C SER A 299 51.76 -21.79 -4.88
N VAL A 300 52.68 -21.83 -5.85
CA VAL A 300 53.77 -20.85 -6.00
C VAL A 300 53.20 -19.46 -6.30
N LEU A 301 52.26 -19.35 -7.25
CA LEU A 301 51.63 -18.08 -7.66
C LEU A 301 50.73 -17.48 -6.57
N VAL A 302 49.97 -18.32 -5.85
CA VAL A 302 49.20 -17.90 -4.66
C VAL A 302 50.13 -17.38 -3.56
N THR A 303 51.30 -18.01 -3.35
CA THR A 303 52.30 -17.55 -2.37
C THR A 303 53.01 -16.25 -2.79
N LEU A 304 53.16 -15.99 -4.10
CA LEU A 304 53.92 -14.85 -4.63
C LEU A 304 53.14 -13.53 -4.54
N ASN A 305 52.00 -13.45 -5.23
CA ASN A 305 51.19 -12.23 -5.40
C ASN A 305 49.69 -12.46 -5.08
N GLY A 306 49.33 -13.61 -4.49
CA GLY A 306 47.93 -13.93 -4.19
C GLY A 306 47.14 -14.50 -5.38
N GLY A 307 47.81 -15.03 -6.40
CA GLY A 307 47.18 -15.90 -7.41
C GLY A 307 46.32 -15.24 -8.49
N ALA A 308 46.11 -13.92 -8.49
CA ALA A 308 45.19 -13.25 -9.43
C ALA A 308 45.50 -13.55 -10.92
N ALA A 309 46.76 -13.43 -11.36
CA ALA A 309 47.13 -13.74 -12.74
C ALA A 309 46.99 -15.24 -13.11
N CYS A 310 47.06 -16.12 -12.11
CA CYS A 310 46.82 -17.57 -12.26
C CYS A 310 45.33 -17.84 -12.50
N LEU A 311 44.47 -17.15 -11.74
CA LEU A 311 43.02 -17.15 -11.88
C LEU A 311 42.59 -16.61 -13.25
N ASP A 312 43.07 -15.42 -13.65
CA ASP A 312 42.70 -14.83 -14.95
C ASP A 312 43.17 -15.69 -16.14
N SER A 313 44.37 -16.30 -16.08
CA SER A 313 44.83 -17.24 -17.12
C SER A 313 44.03 -18.55 -17.14
N PHE A 314 43.68 -19.10 -15.96
CA PHE A 314 42.82 -20.29 -15.86
C PHE A 314 41.43 -20.04 -16.45
N ILE A 315 40.81 -18.89 -16.16
CA ILE A 315 39.49 -18.52 -16.70
C ILE A 315 39.56 -18.27 -18.21
N HIS A 316 40.54 -17.50 -18.68
CA HIS A 316 40.64 -17.12 -20.10
C HIS A 316 40.92 -18.32 -21.02
N ASN A 317 41.76 -19.25 -20.58
CA ASN A 317 42.09 -20.47 -21.35
C ASN A 317 41.05 -21.59 -21.15
N HIS A 318 39.95 -21.34 -20.44
CA HIS A 318 38.97 -22.38 -20.09
C HIS A 318 38.12 -22.80 -21.32
N PRO A 319 37.88 -24.09 -21.57
CA PRO A 319 37.04 -24.56 -22.68
C PRO A 319 35.64 -23.93 -22.72
N LEU A 320 35.00 -23.71 -21.56
CA LEU A 320 33.69 -23.04 -21.46
C LEU A 320 33.69 -21.58 -21.96
N MET A 321 34.83 -20.90 -21.96
CA MET A 321 34.96 -19.53 -22.50
C MET A 321 35.33 -19.52 -23.98
N LEU A 322 36.06 -20.54 -24.44
CA LEU A 322 36.58 -20.66 -25.80
C LEU A 322 35.60 -21.35 -26.77
N GLU A 323 34.77 -22.26 -26.28
CA GLU A 323 33.92 -23.13 -27.10
C GLU A 323 32.41 -22.87 -26.87
N LYS A 324 32.02 -21.60 -26.71
CA LYS A 324 30.63 -21.15 -26.44
C LYS A 324 29.59 -21.82 -27.34
N GLU A 325 29.88 -21.91 -28.64
CA GLU A 325 29.04 -22.54 -29.68
C GLU A 325 28.66 -24.00 -29.36
N LYS A 326 29.41 -24.71 -28.50
CA LYS A 326 29.14 -26.12 -28.15
C LYS A 326 28.16 -26.31 -26.99
N LEU A 327 27.78 -25.24 -26.27
CA LEU A 327 26.83 -25.36 -25.16
C LEU A 327 25.36 -25.39 -25.65
N GLY A 328 25.09 -24.86 -26.85
CA GLY A 328 23.79 -24.88 -27.52
C GLY A 328 23.34 -23.52 -28.04
N ASP A 329 22.69 -23.49 -29.20
CA ASP A 329 22.20 -22.27 -29.83
C ASP A 329 20.94 -21.72 -29.11
N PRO A 330 20.82 -20.41 -28.86
CA PRO A 330 19.61 -19.78 -28.31
C PRO A 330 18.34 -20.08 -29.15
N SER A 331 18.46 -19.96 -30.47
CA SER A 331 17.34 -20.04 -31.42
C SER A 331 16.61 -21.40 -31.44
N ASP A 332 17.22 -22.47 -30.92
CA ASP A 332 16.58 -23.79 -30.84
C ASP A 332 15.31 -23.78 -29.97
N CYS A 333 15.21 -22.88 -28.99
CA CYS A 333 14.03 -22.71 -28.13
C CYS A 333 12.77 -22.23 -28.86
N LEU A 334 12.91 -21.64 -30.06
CA LEU A 334 11.86 -20.90 -30.77
C LEU A 334 11.34 -21.60 -32.02
N ARG A 335 11.72 -22.86 -32.28
CA ARG A 335 11.37 -23.59 -33.50
C ARG A 335 9.88 -24.01 -33.52
N ASN A 336 9.19 -23.68 -34.61
CA ASN A 336 7.80 -24.09 -34.95
C ASN A 336 6.68 -23.48 -34.08
N ASP A 337 6.56 -22.15 -34.02
CA ASP A 337 5.46 -21.37 -33.40
C ASP A 337 5.14 -21.69 -31.92
N SER A 338 5.95 -22.54 -31.27
CA SER A 338 5.71 -23.07 -29.94
C SER A 338 6.99 -23.01 -29.13
N VAL A 339 6.94 -22.25 -28.03
CA VAL A 339 8.09 -22.10 -27.13
C VAL A 339 8.40 -23.44 -26.48
N THR A 340 9.60 -23.97 -26.73
CA THR A 340 10.10 -25.17 -26.05
C THR A 340 11.24 -24.77 -25.11
N LEU A 341 11.04 -24.98 -23.82
CA LEU A 341 12.01 -24.66 -22.77
C LEU A 341 13.04 -25.80 -22.54
N GLU A 342 13.07 -26.80 -23.42
CA GLU A 342 13.95 -27.97 -23.31
C GLU A 342 15.41 -27.68 -23.74
N PRO A 343 15.69 -26.93 -24.83
CA PRO A 343 17.07 -26.60 -25.20
C PRO A 343 17.77 -25.74 -24.13
N SER A 344 17.09 -24.70 -23.61
CA SER A 344 17.61 -23.88 -22.51
C SER A 344 17.82 -24.68 -21.22
N HIS A 345 16.91 -25.62 -20.89
CA HIS A 345 17.10 -26.53 -19.76
C HIS A 345 18.36 -27.39 -19.93
N ASN A 346 18.60 -27.90 -21.15
CA ASN A 346 19.77 -28.71 -21.45
C ASN A 346 21.07 -27.89 -21.45
N PHE A 347 21.04 -26.62 -21.90
CA PHE A 347 22.14 -25.65 -21.75
C PHE A 347 22.50 -25.44 -20.27
N PHE A 348 21.54 -25.03 -19.42
CA PHE A 348 21.80 -24.81 -17.99
C PHE A 348 22.24 -26.09 -17.26
N ARG A 349 21.70 -27.26 -17.65
CA ARG A 349 22.10 -28.55 -17.11
C ARG A 349 23.51 -28.95 -17.52
N GLY A 350 23.90 -28.71 -18.78
CA GLY A 350 25.28 -28.89 -19.26
C GLY A 350 26.25 -28.04 -18.45
N LEU A 351 25.94 -26.74 -18.33
CA LEU A 351 26.73 -25.79 -17.56
C LEU A 351 26.82 -26.18 -16.07
N ALA A 352 25.74 -26.66 -15.46
CA ALA A 352 25.73 -27.17 -14.09
C ALA A 352 26.65 -28.39 -13.89
N MET A 353 26.73 -29.29 -14.88
CA MET A 353 27.62 -30.45 -14.81
C MET A 353 29.08 -30.00 -14.93
N SER A 354 29.42 -29.20 -15.94
CA SER A 354 30.80 -28.71 -16.13
C SER A 354 31.29 -27.84 -14.97
N LEU A 355 30.47 -26.95 -14.42
CA LEU A 355 30.86 -26.14 -13.25
C LEU A 355 31.10 -27.00 -11.99
N ASN A 356 30.36 -28.10 -11.82
CA ASN A 356 30.59 -29.03 -10.70
C ASN A 356 31.80 -29.95 -10.93
N GLU A 357 32.11 -30.32 -12.17
CA GLU A 357 33.35 -31.03 -12.52
C GLU A 357 34.58 -30.13 -12.28
N GLU A 358 34.53 -28.87 -12.72
CA GLU A 358 35.60 -27.89 -12.49
C GLU A 358 35.72 -27.50 -11.01
N ALA A 359 34.62 -27.42 -10.26
CA ALA A 359 34.68 -27.26 -8.80
C ALA A 359 35.52 -28.38 -8.17
N ALA A 360 35.38 -29.64 -8.61
CA ALA A 360 36.17 -30.76 -8.12
C ALA A 360 37.64 -30.76 -8.61
N LEU A 361 37.96 -30.12 -9.73
CA LEU A 361 39.34 -29.89 -10.20
C LEU A 361 40.02 -28.74 -9.44
N ILE A 362 39.32 -27.63 -9.22
CA ILE A 362 39.77 -26.52 -8.38
C ILE A 362 40.17 -27.04 -6.98
N ASP A 363 39.31 -27.89 -6.40
CA ASP A 363 39.45 -28.51 -5.08
C ASP A 363 40.60 -29.55 -4.96
N ARG A 364 41.28 -29.82 -6.09
CA ARG A 364 42.51 -30.63 -6.21
C ARG A 364 43.75 -29.78 -6.53
N VAL A 365 43.61 -28.74 -7.34
CA VAL A 365 44.74 -27.94 -7.86
C VAL A 365 45.12 -26.79 -6.92
N PHE A 366 44.14 -26.05 -6.39
CA PHE A 366 44.38 -24.81 -5.67
C PHE A 366 44.45 -24.98 -4.14
N PRO A 367 45.24 -24.15 -3.43
CA PRO A 367 45.23 -24.13 -1.96
C PRO A 367 43.87 -23.64 -1.40
N PRO A 368 43.39 -24.17 -0.26
CA PRO A 368 42.10 -23.82 0.33
C PRO A 368 42.03 -22.39 0.93
N THR A 369 43.05 -21.56 0.69
CA THR A 369 43.12 -20.14 1.10
C THR A 369 42.74 -19.17 -0.02
N PHE A 370 42.37 -19.68 -1.21
CA PHE A 370 42.11 -18.86 -2.40
C PHE A 370 40.84 -19.36 -3.12
N ASP A 371 39.78 -18.53 -3.12
CA ASP A 371 38.49 -18.87 -3.72
C ASP A 371 38.49 -18.57 -5.23
N VAL A 372 38.79 -19.60 -6.02
CA VAL A 372 38.76 -19.56 -7.50
C VAL A 372 37.32 -19.65 -8.02
N LEU A 373 36.45 -20.41 -7.33
CA LEU A 373 35.14 -20.76 -7.87
C LEU A 373 34.18 -19.56 -7.89
N GLN A 374 34.19 -18.68 -6.88
CA GLN A 374 33.39 -17.46 -6.93
C GLN A 374 33.71 -16.61 -8.18
N ALA A 375 34.98 -16.28 -8.39
CA ALA A 375 35.39 -15.41 -9.50
C ALA A 375 35.21 -16.07 -10.88
N PHE A 376 35.27 -17.41 -10.95
CA PHE A 376 34.96 -18.15 -12.17
C PHE A 376 33.45 -18.11 -12.50
N ILE A 377 32.58 -18.33 -11.50
CA ILE A 377 31.12 -18.23 -11.68
C ILE A 377 30.73 -16.80 -12.05
N GLU A 378 31.32 -15.76 -11.42
CA GLU A 378 31.11 -14.36 -11.81
C GLU A 378 31.43 -14.12 -13.29
N ARG A 379 32.54 -14.68 -13.80
CA ARG A 379 32.92 -14.50 -15.20
C ARG A 379 32.07 -15.33 -16.16
N VAL A 380 31.68 -16.55 -15.80
CA VAL A 380 30.76 -17.39 -16.61
C VAL A 380 29.36 -16.76 -16.67
N ALA A 381 28.93 -16.11 -15.59
CA ALA A 381 27.68 -15.35 -15.56
C ALA A 381 27.71 -14.17 -16.52
N ASP A 382 28.78 -13.36 -16.50
CA ASP A 382 28.92 -12.16 -17.34
C ASP A 382 29.26 -12.48 -18.81
N ASP A 383 30.15 -13.43 -19.08
CA ASP A 383 30.66 -13.71 -20.44
C ASP A 383 29.91 -14.84 -21.18
N VAL A 384 29.11 -15.68 -20.51
CA VAL A 384 28.41 -16.82 -21.16
C VAL A 384 26.90 -16.80 -20.91
N ILE A 385 26.47 -16.67 -19.65
CA ILE A 385 25.03 -16.65 -19.33
C ILE A 385 24.38 -15.37 -19.88
N ALA A 386 24.94 -14.19 -19.62
CA ALA A 386 24.36 -12.94 -20.08
C ALA A 386 24.26 -12.86 -21.62
N GLU A 387 25.26 -13.34 -22.38
CA GLU A 387 25.23 -13.39 -23.85
C GLU A 387 24.15 -14.34 -24.38
N TYR A 388 23.96 -15.51 -23.75
CA TYR A 388 22.89 -16.44 -24.07
C TYR A 388 21.50 -15.87 -23.72
N LEU A 389 21.37 -15.14 -22.60
CA LEU A 389 20.12 -14.49 -22.21
C LEU A 389 19.73 -13.35 -23.15
N THR A 390 20.65 -12.44 -23.47
CA THR A 390 20.36 -11.29 -24.36
C THR A 390 19.90 -11.78 -25.73
N THR A 391 20.62 -12.73 -26.32
CA THR A 391 20.30 -13.26 -27.65
C THR A 391 18.97 -14.01 -27.67
N LEU A 392 18.72 -14.90 -26.69
CA LEU A 392 17.44 -15.61 -26.56
C LEU A 392 16.25 -14.67 -26.34
N PHE A 393 16.44 -13.59 -25.57
CA PHE A 393 15.36 -12.66 -25.24
C PHE A 393 15.03 -11.71 -26.40
N ASP A 394 16.03 -11.21 -27.12
CA ASP A 394 15.82 -10.39 -28.31
C ASP A 394 15.12 -11.22 -29.43
N GLU A 395 15.58 -12.44 -29.71
CA GLU A 395 14.93 -13.35 -30.68
C GLU A 395 13.49 -13.71 -30.26
N ALA A 396 13.25 -13.99 -28.98
CA ALA A 396 11.91 -14.32 -28.50
C ALA A 396 10.94 -13.12 -28.58
N HIS A 397 11.44 -11.90 -28.37
CA HIS A 397 10.68 -10.66 -28.49
C HIS A 397 10.27 -10.37 -29.94
N ASP A 398 11.20 -10.55 -30.89
CA ASP A 398 10.92 -10.38 -32.33
C ASP A 398 9.93 -11.41 -32.89
N VAL A 399 9.88 -12.63 -32.31
CA VAL A 399 8.88 -13.65 -32.68
C VAL A 399 7.49 -13.31 -32.13
N SER A 400 7.32 -13.16 -30.81
CA SER A 400 6.08 -12.62 -30.22
C SER A 400 6.19 -12.29 -28.73
N ILE A 401 5.46 -11.29 -28.27
CA ILE A 401 5.35 -10.92 -26.85
C ILE A 401 4.89 -12.11 -25.99
N GLU A 402 3.92 -12.92 -26.45
CA GLU A 402 3.46 -14.09 -25.69
C GLU A 402 4.52 -15.21 -25.61
N ALA A 403 5.43 -15.31 -26.59
CA ALA A 403 6.59 -16.21 -26.52
C ALA A 403 7.64 -15.65 -25.55
N TYR A 404 8.06 -14.40 -25.73
CA TYR A 404 8.98 -13.67 -24.86
C TYR A 404 8.62 -13.80 -23.37
N LEU A 405 7.36 -13.52 -23.00
CA LEU A 405 6.92 -13.57 -21.61
C LEU A 405 7.03 -14.99 -21.00
N LYS A 406 6.83 -16.04 -21.81
CA LYS A 406 7.00 -17.45 -21.37
C LYS A 406 8.48 -17.85 -21.31
N VAL A 407 9.29 -17.40 -22.27
CA VAL A 407 10.74 -17.65 -22.32
C VAL A 407 11.42 -17.03 -21.11
N VAL A 408 11.30 -15.72 -20.89
CA VAL A 408 11.99 -15.01 -19.80
C VAL A 408 11.63 -15.60 -18.43
N ALA A 409 10.34 -15.83 -18.17
CA ALA A 409 9.88 -16.40 -16.90
C ALA A 409 10.29 -17.87 -16.68
N GLY A 410 10.41 -18.67 -17.74
CA GLY A 410 10.84 -20.07 -17.69
C GLY A 410 12.36 -20.22 -17.56
N VAL A 411 13.12 -19.45 -18.35
CA VAL A 411 14.59 -19.38 -18.33
C VAL A 411 15.10 -18.90 -16.98
N PHE A 412 14.43 -17.92 -16.35
CA PHE A 412 14.76 -17.47 -15.00
C PHE A 412 14.64 -18.61 -13.96
N GLU A 413 13.58 -19.42 -14.04
CA GLU A 413 13.42 -20.58 -13.14
C GLU A 413 14.53 -21.63 -13.36
N GLN A 414 14.95 -21.86 -14.61
CA GLN A 414 16.05 -22.78 -14.93
C GLN A 414 17.41 -22.27 -14.43
N ALA A 415 17.67 -20.97 -14.55
CA ALA A 415 18.88 -20.34 -14.00
C ALA A 415 18.93 -20.41 -12.46
N LEU A 416 17.78 -20.28 -11.78
CA LEU A 416 17.71 -20.54 -10.33
C LEU A 416 18.00 -22.01 -9.97
N GLN A 417 17.56 -22.98 -10.80
CA GLN A 417 17.92 -24.39 -10.57
C GLN A 417 19.42 -24.65 -10.81
N LEU A 418 20.05 -23.98 -11.77
CA LEU A 418 21.52 -23.97 -11.91
C LEU A 418 22.17 -23.52 -10.58
N ALA A 419 21.79 -22.35 -10.05
CA ALA A 419 22.36 -21.83 -8.80
C ALA A 419 22.22 -22.82 -7.62
N ILE A 420 21.06 -23.46 -7.47
CA ILE A 420 20.79 -24.46 -6.42
C ILE A 420 21.66 -25.73 -6.57
N SER A 421 21.97 -26.12 -7.82
CA SER A 421 22.72 -27.34 -8.17
C SER A 421 24.24 -27.25 -7.96
N LEU A 422 24.80 -26.04 -7.79
CA LEU A 422 26.24 -25.84 -7.63
C LEU A 422 26.76 -26.32 -6.26
N HIS A 423 27.96 -26.90 -6.27
CA HIS A 423 28.64 -27.42 -5.08
C HIS A 423 29.78 -26.47 -4.63
N PRO A 424 29.86 -26.12 -3.33
CA PRO A 424 30.95 -25.28 -2.80
C PRO A 424 32.29 -26.04 -2.75
N THR A 425 33.41 -25.34 -2.96
CA THR A 425 34.76 -25.90 -2.76
C THR A 425 35.22 -25.78 -1.30
N LYS A 426 36.34 -26.43 -0.94
CA LYS A 426 37.00 -26.28 0.36
C LYS A 426 37.52 -24.86 0.65
N ALA A 427 37.65 -24.01 -0.39
CA ALA A 427 38.07 -22.61 -0.27
C ALA A 427 36.89 -21.64 -0.13
N SER A 428 35.67 -22.08 -0.48
CA SER A 428 34.49 -21.22 -0.55
C SER A 428 33.94 -20.87 0.84
N LYS A 429 33.37 -19.67 0.95
CA LYS A 429 32.77 -19.15 2.20
C LYS A 429 31.49 -19.92 2.54
N SER A 430 31.03 -19.81 3.79
CA SER A 430 29.74 -20.38 4.25
C SER A 430 28.55 -19.95 3.38
N ASP A 431 28.60 -18.73 2.87
CA ASP A 431 27.49 -18.03 2.23
C ASP A 431 27.50 -18.24 0.69
N PHE A 432 28.32 -19.18 0.19
CA PHE A 432 28.56 -19.44 -1.23
C PHE A 432 27.29 -19.65 -2.06
N LYS A 433 26.25 -20.29 -1.52
CA LYS A 433 25.00 -20.53 -2.25
C LYS A 433 24.21 -19.26 -2.49
N ASP A 434 24.15 -18.38 -1.50
CA ASP A 434 23.44 -17.11 -1.60
C ASP A 434 24.19 -16.16 -2.55
N GLU A 435 25.53 -16.20 -2.52
CA GLU A 435 26.38 -15.45 -3.45
C GLU A 435 26.28 -15.98 -4.90
N ALA A 436 26.29 -17.30 -5.12
CA ALA A 436 26.10 -17.90 -6.44
C ALA A 436 24.70 -17.60 -7.01
N MET A 437 23.66 -17.63 -6.17
CA MET A 437 22.33 -17.19 -6.54
C MET A 437 22.32 -15.70 -6.92
N ARG A 438 22.92 -14.82 -6.12
CA ARG A 438 23.04 -13.37 -6.39
C ARG A 438 23.75 -13.07 -7.71
N ILE A 439 24.82 -13.81 -8.01
CA ILE A 439 25.59 -13.66 -9.27
C ILE A 439 24.72 -14.02 -10.48
N ILE A 440 24.01 -15.15 -10.42
CA ILE A 440 23.16 -15.61 -11.53
C ILE A 440 21.92 -14.71 -11.70
N THR A 441 21.32 -14.23 -10.60
CA THR A 441 20.19 -13.28 -10.69
C THR A 441 20.59 -11.93 -11.29
N ARG A 442 21.83 -11.46 -11.07
CA ARG A 442 22.34 -10.21 -11.64
C ARG A 442 22.27 -10.18 -13.17
N CYS A 443 22.42 -11.33 -13.82
CA CYS A 443 22.32 -11.44 -15.29
C CYS A 443 20.92 -11.09 -15.84
N PHE A 444 19.89 -11.13 -15.01
CA PHE A 444 18.52 -10.81 -15.39
C PHE A 444 18.15 -9.35 -15.13
N GLU A 445 18.85 -8.64 -14.22
CA GLU A 445 18.58 -7.24 -13.88
C GLU A 445 18.38 -6.33 -15.11
N PRO A 446 19.19 -6.40 -16.20
CA PRO A 446 19.00 -5.55 -17.39
C PRO A 446 17.70 -5.79 -18.18
N HIS A 447 17.00 -6.89 -17.92
CA HIS A 447 15.83 -7.34 -18.67
C HIS A 447 14.51 -7.27 -17.88
N VAL A 448 14.57 -7.17 -16.55
CA VAL A 448 13.40 -7.25 -15.66
C VAL A 448 12.44 -6.08 -15.89
N ASP A 449 12.94 -4.85 -15.98
CA ASP A 449 12.12 -3.63 -16.15
C ASP A 449 11.22 -3.73 -17.39
N LEU A 450 11.82 -4.12 -18.53
CA LEU A 450 11.12 -4.30 -19.81
C LEU A 450 10.13 -5.47 -19.74
N TYR A 451 10.56 -6.60 -19.18
CA TYR A 451 9.72 -7.78 -19.00
C TYR A 451 8.46 -7.46 -18.18
N LEU A 452 8.61 -6.80 -17.02
CA LEU A 452 7.50 -6.44 -16.14
C LEU A 452 6.55 -5.44 -16.81
N GLN A 453 7.07 -4.50 -17.58
CA GLN A 453 6.25 -3.55 -18.33
C GLN A 453 5.42 -4.25 -19.42
N GLU A 454 6.03 -5.08 -20.27
CA GLU A 454 5.29 -5.78 -21.33
C GLU A 454 4.37 -6.89 -20.78
N GLU A 455 4.66 -7.52 -19.63
CA GLU A 455 3.72 -8.44 -18.95
C GLU A 455 2.43 -7.71 -18.54
N LEU A 456 2.57 -6.54 -17.90
CA LEU A 456 1.45 -5.69 -17.50
C LEU A 456 0.65 -5.21 -18.73
N ASP A 457 1.34 -4.73 -19.76
CA ASP A 457 0.69 -4.17 -20.94
C ASP A 457 0.09 -5.24 -21.87
N PHE A 458 0.70 -6.41 -21.99
CA PHE A 458 0.10 -7.59 -22.61
C PHE A 458 -1.18 -7.98 -21.88
N PHE A 459 -1.16 -8.06 -20.54
CA PHE A 459 -2.35 -8.36 -19.75
C PHE A 459 -3.46 -7.33 -20.00
N LYS A 460 -3.19 -6.02 -19.94
CA LYS A 460 -4.18 -4.96 -20.25
C LYS A 460 -4.77 -5.09 -21.65
N ARG A 461 -3.92 -5.23 -22.68
CA ARG A 461 -4.34 -5.31 -24.09
C ARG A 461 -5.21 -6.56 -24.32
N ARG A 462 -4.79 -7.72 -23.79
CA ARG A 462 -5.49 -9.01 -23.93
C ARG A 462 -6.81 -9.04 -23.17
N SER A 463 -6.86 -8.50 -21.95
CA SER A 463 -8.07 -8.45 -21.11
C SER A 463 -9.12 -7.46 -21.64
N ALA A 464 -8.69 -6.29 -22.11
CA ALA A 464 -9.56 -5.35 -22.79
C ALA A 464 -10.18 -5.96 -24.07
N ALA A 465 -9.37 -6.65 -24.88
CA ALA A 465 -9.84 -7.29 -26.10
C ALA A 465 -10.83 -8.44 -25.86
N GLU A 466 -10.69 -9.23 -24.79
CA GLU A 466 -11.66 -10.27 -24.43
C GLU A 466 -13.03 -9.67 -24.07
N VAL A 467 -13.04 -8.55 -23.35
CA VAL A 467 -14.29 -7.80 -23.05
C VAL A 467 -14.85 -7.11 -24.29
N ASP A 468 -14.02 -6.57 -25.18
CA ASP A 468 -14.47 -6.00 -26.47
C ASP A 468 -15.14 -7.06 -27.36
N LEU A 469 -14.65 -8.30 -27.33
CA LEU A 469 -15.23 -9.43 -28.06
C LEU A 469 -16.55 -9.90 -27.41
N TRP A 470 -16.65 -9.89 -26.08
CA TRP A 470 -17.90 -10.14 -25.37
C TRP A 470 -18.97 -9.07 -25.70
N GLU A 471 -18.62 -7.79 -25.58
CA GLU A 471 -19.54 -6.68 -25.82
C GLU A 471 -20.06 -6.67 -27.27
N LYS A 472 -19.21 -6.99 -28.25
CA LYS A 472 -19.63 -7.15 -29.66
C LYS A 472 -20.62 -8.29 -29.85
N ARG A 473 -20.35 -9.49 -29.29
CA ARG A 473 -21.28 -10.63 -29.36
C ARG A 473 -22.65 -10.29 -28.78
N LEU A 474 -22.67 -9.62 -27.61
CA LEU A 474 -23.91 -9.21 -26.94
C LEU A 474 -24.71 -8.20 -27.79
N ILE A 475 -24.05 -7.24 -28.45
CA ILE A 475 -24.67 -6.27 -29.35
C ILE A 475 -25.17 -6.96 -30.65
N GLU A 476 -24.40 -7.90 -31.20
CA GLU A 476 -24.80 -8.70 -32.37
C GLU A 476 -26.01 -9.60 -32.05
N GLU A 477 -26.10 -10.14 -30.84
CA GLU A 477 -27.26 -10.93 -30.36
C GLU A 477 -28.52 -10.06 -30.17
N GLU A 478 -28.39 -8.86 -29.59
CA GLU A 478 -29.52 -7.90 -29.52
C GLU A 478 -29.99 -7.48 -30.92
N GLN A 479 -29.07 -7.14 -31.83
CA GLN A 479 -29.44 -6.74 -33.20
C GLN A 479 -30.05 -7.88 -34.03
N THR A 480 -29.57 -9.12 -33.87
CA THR A 480 -30.13 -10.28 -34.59
C THR A 480 -31.49 -10.70 -34.05
N THR A 481 -31.72 -10.60 -32.74
CA THR A 481 -33.06 -10.84 -32.15
C THR A 481 -34.05 -9.74 -32.53
N GLU A 482 -33.68 -8.45 -32.46
CA GLU A 482 -34.54 -7.35 -32.91
C GLU A 482 -34.93 -7.46 -34.39
N THR A 483 -33.96 -7.74 -35.27
CA THR A 483 -34.24 -7.89 -36.70
C THR A 483 -35.10 -9.12 -37.01
N LEU A 484 -34.96 -10.22 -36.24
CA LEU A 484 -35.84 -11.39 -36.34
C LEU A 484 -37.29 -11.03 -35.99
N TYR A 485 -37.53 -10.32 -34.87
CA TYR A 485 -38.88 -9.93 -34.47
C TYR A 485 -39.50 -8.85 -35.37
N MET A 486 -38.69 -7.97 -35.98
CA MET A 486 -39.18 -6.94 -36.90
C MET A 486 -39.34 -7.40 -38.36
N ALA A 487 -38.70 -8.50 -38.79
CA ALA A 487 -38.74 -8.98 -40.18
C ALA A 487 -40.16 -9.22 -40.73
N ASN A 488 -41.11 -9.59 -39.89
CA ASN A 488 -42.50 -9.87 -40.28
C ASN A 488 -43.43 -8.65 -40.26
N VAL A 489 -43.01 -7.49 -39.73
CA VAL A 489 -43.85 -6.29 -39.55
C VAL A 489 -43.98 -5.51 -40.87
N ASN A 490 -44.72 -6.08 -41.82
CA ASN A 490 -44.88 -5.55 -43.15
C ASN A 490 -45.72 -4.25 -43.15
N ARG A 491 -45.23 -3.19 -43.81
CA ARG A 491 -45.86 -1.85 -43.94
C ARG A 491 -47.33 -1.82 -44.38
N LYS A 492 -47.87 -2.93 -44.90
CA LYS A 492 -49.30 -3.08 -45.22
C LYS A 492 -50.21 -3.20 -43.98
N ALA A 493 -49.73 -3.80 -42.88
CA ALA A 493 -50.53 -4.00 -41.66
C ALA A 493 -50.90 -2.66 -41.00
N VAL A 494 -49.93 -1.76 -40.88
CA VAL A 494 -50.10 -0.40 -40.30
C VAL A 494 -51.27 0.36 -40.93
N LYS A 495 -51.46 0.25 -42.26
CA LYS A 495 -52.57 0.91 -42.97
C LYS A 495 -53.96 0.31 -42.68
N GLN A 496 -54.04 -0.97 -42.32
CA GLN A 496 -55.31 -1.59 -41.96
C GLN A 496 -55.69 -1.34 -40.49
N ASP A 497 -54.71 -1.34 -39.58
CA ASP A 497 -55.01 -1.15 -38.16
C ASP A 497 -55.34 0.30 -37.79
N PHE A 498 -54.81 1.27 -38.57
CA PHE A 498 -55.24 2.68 -38.49
C PHE A 498 -56.73 2.84 -38.85
N LEU A 499 -57.24 2.07 -39.81
CA LEU A 499 -58.67 2.04 -40.16
C LEU A 499 -59.51 1.26 -39.13
N SER A 500 -58.95 0.21 -38.52
CA SER A 500 -59.61 -0.58 -37.46
C SER A 500 -59.88 0.27 -36.21
N SER A 501 -58.86 0.99 -35.76
CA SER A 501 -58.89 1.86 -34.59
C SER A 501 -59.75 3.10 -34.81
N PHE A 502 -59.60 3.79 -35.94
CA PHE A 502 -60.41 4.97 -36.27
C PHE A 502 -61.91 4.62 -36.33
N LYS A 503 -62.28 3.47 -36.91
CA LYS A 503 -63.67 3.00 -36.94
C LYS A 503 -64.23 2.69 -35.54
N LYS A 504 -63.43 2.15 -34.62
CA LYS A 504 -63.84 1.94 -33.22
C LYS A 504 -64.09 3.26 -32.47
N VAL A 505 -63.20 4.25 -32.63
CA VAL A 505 -63.32 5.55 -31.95
C VAL A 505 -64.51 6.36 -32.45
N VAL A 506 -64.85 6.29 -33.74
CA VAL A 506 -65.94 7.06 -34.35
C VAL A 506 -67.34 6.43 -34.17
N MET A 507 -67.44 5.14 -33.82
CA MET A 507 -68.72 4.40 -33.73
C MET A 507 -69.17 4.03 -32.30
N MET A 508 -68.68 4.72 -31.27
CA MET A 508 -69.15 4.52 -29.88
C MET A 508 -70.23 5.55 -29.50
N PRO A 509 -71.51 5.14 -29.35
CA PRO A 509 -72.60 6.06 -28.98
C PRO A 509 -72.61 6.40 -27.48
N VAL A 510 -73.26 7.51 -27.12
CA VAL A 510 -73.23 8.09 -25.78
C VAL A 510 -74.62 8.12 -25.12
N ASN A 511 -74.66 7.78 -23.83
CA ASN A 511 -75.70 8.03 -22.81
C ASN A 511 -76.94 7.10 -22.61
N VAL A 512 -76.99 6.56 -21.37
CA VAL A 512 -78.14 6.49 -20.41
C VAL A 512 -79.06 5.24 -20.36
N LEU A 513 -79.49 4.96 -19.12
CA LEU A 513 -80.20 3.80 -18.51
C LEU A 513 -81.77 3.93 -18.58
N PRO A 514 -82.58 3.00 -18.01
CA PRO A 514 -82.64 1.51 -18.09
C PRO A 514 -84.11 0.98 -18.32
N THR A 515 -84.40 -0.33 -18.11
CA THR A 515 -85.63 -0.91 -17.44
C THR A 515 -86.35 -2.13 -18.10
N ILE A 516 -86.52 -3.23 -17.32
CA ILE A 516 -87.52 -4.37 -17.34
C ILE A 516 -87.53 -5.48 -18.43
N GLY A 517 -87.67 -6.74 -17.94
CA GLY A 517 -88.12 -7.97 -18.66
C GLY A 517 -86.97 -8.87 -19.17
N GLY A 518 -86.84 -10.18 -18.90
CA GLY A 518 -87.75 -11.21 -18.36
C GLY A 518 -88.28 -12.12 -19.49
N SER A 519 -88.16 -13.45 -19.51
CA SER A 519 -87.67 -14.45 -18.52
C SER A 519 -87.29 -15.79 -19.21
N GLY A 520 -86.70 -16.75 -18.46
CA GLY A 520 -86.56 -18.15 -18.91
C GLY A 520 -85.22 -18.80 -18.52
N ALA A 521 -85.24 -19.92 -17.78
CA ALA A 521 -84.02 -20.58 -17.28
C ALA A 521 -84.15 -22.11 -17.21
N SER A 522 -83.02 -22.82 -17.38
CA SER A 522 -82.85 -24.20 -16.93
C SER A 522 -81.38 -24.56 -16.65
N LYS A 523 -81.16 -25.16 -15.48
CA LYS A 523 -79.97 -25.89 -14.95
C LYS A 523 -80.52 -27.21 -14.34
N PRO A 524 -79.75 -28.20 -13.79
CA PRO A 524 -78.41 -28.15 -13.18
C PRO A 524 -77.43 -29.26 -13.69
N ALA A 525 -76.11 -29.23 -13.40
CA ALA A 525 -75.35 -29.96 -12.34
C ALA A 525 -75.44 -31.52 -12.34
N GLU A 526 -74.42 -32.31 -11.94
CA GLU A 526 -73.04 -32.00 -11.49
C GLU A 526 -71.96 -32.89 -12.16
N THR A 527 -71.05 -33.72 -11.60
CA THR A 527 -70.65 -34.18 -10.24
C THR A 527 -69.21 -34.78 -10.30
N THR A 528 -68.60 -35.16 -9.17
CA THR A 528 -67.25 -35.80 -9.04
C THR A 528 -67.33 -37.12 -8.20
N VAL A 529 -66.30 -37.96 -7.90
CA VAL A 529 -64.82 -37.95 -7.95
C VAL A 529 -64.27 -39.41 -8.13
N GLY A 530 -63.01 -39.63 -8.58
CA GLY A 530 -62.14 -40.66 -7.94
C GLY A 530 -61.34 -41.71 -8.76
N ALA A 531 -60.23 -42.17 -8.14
CA ALA A 531 -59.64 -43.53 -8.17
C ALA A 531 -58.82 -44.10 -9.37
N ASN A 532 -57.54 -43.68 -9.46
CA ASN A 532 -56.26 -44.41 -9.63
C ASN A 532 -56.13 -45.92 -10.05
N ARG A 533 -54.99 -46.23 -10.72
CA ARG A 533 -54.22 -47.50 -10.90
C ARG A 533 -54.61 -48.61 -11.92
N SER A 534 -53.76 -48.81 -12.95
CA SER A 534 -52.99 -50.05 -13.31
C SER A 534 -52.54 -50.04 -14.81
N SER A 535 -51.67 -50.93 -15.31
CA SER A 535 -50.21 -51.01 -15.09
C SER A 535 -49.51 -52.02 -16.05
N THR A 536 -48.25 -51.74 -16.43
CA THR A 536 -47.15 -52.69 -16.82
C THR A 536 -46.97 -53.15 -18.30
N PHE A 537 -45.69 -53.38 -18.66
CA PHE A 537 -45.07 -54.16 -19.79
C PHE A 537 -44.75 -53.52 -21.17
N GLU A 538 -43.52 -52.98 -21.32
CA GLU A 538 -42.32 -53.57 -21.99
C GLU A 538 -42.43 -54.50 -23.25
N PRO A 539 -41.33 -54.71 -24.05
CA PRO A 539 -40.34 -53.75 -24.59
C PRO A 539 -39.82 -54.14 -26.04
N THR A 540 -38.62 -53.65 -26.44
CA THR A 540 -37.80 -54.00 -27.65
C THR A 540 -38.27 -53.40 -28.99
N SER A 541 -37.44 -53.22 -30.05
CA SER A 541 -36.06 -53.66 -30.36
C SER A 541 -35.20 -52.55 -31.02
N ARG A 542 -33.87 -52.75 -31.15
CA ARG A 542 -32.91 -51.82 -31.81
C ARG A 542 -32.27 -52.37 -33.09
N SER A 543 -32.16 -51.52 -34.12
CA SER A 543 -31.12 -51.48 -35.19
C SER A 543 -31.28 -50.08 -35.87
N GLY A 544 -30.30 -49.28 -36.28
CA GLY A 544 -28.92 -49.54 -36.70
C GLY A 544 -28.89 -49.79 -38.22
N THR A 545 -28.27 -48.98 -39.10
CA THR A 545 -27.48 -47.70 -39.02
C THR A 545 -27.30 -47.19 -40.50
N PRO A 546 -26.65 -46.06 -40.84
CA PRO A 546 -26.54 -44.70 -40.28
C PRO A 546 -27.22 -43.61 -41.17
N GLY A 547 -27.19 -42.34 -40.76
CA GLY A 547 -27.67 -41.19 -41.57
C GLY A 547 -26.66 -40.65 -42.60
N PRO A 548 -27.06 -39.67 -43.42
CA PRO A 548 -26.71 -38.29 -43.03
C PRO A 548 -27.85 -37.28 -43.16
N GLY A 549 -27.78 -36.21 -42.37
CA GLY A 549 -28.64 -35.05 -42.49
C GLY A 549 -29.94 -35.14 -41.70
N ASP A 550 -29.87 -34.76 -40.43
CA ASP A 550 -31.03 -34.15 -39.77
C ASP A 550 -30.55 -32.89 -39.03
N ARG A 551 -31.27 -31.79 -39.22
CA ARG A 551 -31.04 -30.55 -38.46
C ARG A 551 -31.86 -30.66 -37.19
N SER A 552 -31.25 -30.56 -36.02
CA SER A 552 -31.99 -30.50 -34.76
C SER A 552 -33.07 -29.41 -34.85
N SER A 553 -34.32 -29.82 -34.75
CA SER A 553 -35.46 -28.92 -34.88
C SER A 553 -35.56 -28.02 -33.65
N THR A 554 -34.95 -26.85 -33.73
CA THR A 554 -35.19 -25.75 -32.78
C THR A 554 -36.70 -25.47 -32.69
N PRO A 555 -37.25 -25.16 -31.50
CA PRO A 555 -38.64 -24.77 -31.38
C PRO A 555 -38.90 -23.54 -32.26
N ARG A 556 -39.78 -23.69 -33.25
CA ARG A 556 -40.01 -22.68 -34.27
C ARG A 556 -40.90 -21.58 -33.71
N ILE A 557 -40.29 -20.57 -33.08
CA ILE A 557 -40.96 -19.35 -32.62
C ILE A 557 -41.67 -18.71 -33.83
N GLU A 558 -42.99 -18.61 -33.78
CA GLU A 558 -43.78 -17.95 -34.83
C GLU A 558 -43.60 -16.43 -34.70
N ALA A 559 -42.78 -15.85 -35.58
CA ALA A 559 -42.44 -14.43 -35.51
C ALA A 559 -43.69 -13.54 -35.73
N PRO A 560 -43.96 -12.58 -34.82
CA PRO A 560 -45.26 -11.91 -34.68
C PRO A 560 -45.66 -11.08 -35.90
N THR A 561 -46.97 -11.04 -36.16
CA THR A 561 -47.57 -10.43 -37.36
C THR A 561 -48.12 -9.02 -37.16
N THR A 562 -48.11 -8.49 -35.93
CA THR A 562 -48.55 -7.13 -35.59
C THR A 562 -47.44 -6.34 -34.91
N GLU A 563 -47.41 -5.02 -35.14
CA GLU A 563 -46.34 -4.14 -34.63
C GLU A 563 -46.27 -4.12 -33.10
N LEU A 564 -47.42 -4.16 -32.42
CA LEU A 564 -47.49 -4.21 -30.96
C LEU A 564 -46.95 -5.54 -30.42
N ALA A 565 -47.30 -6.67 -31.05
CA ALA A 565 -46.77 -7.97 -30.65
C ALA A 565 -45.26 -8.09 -30.94
N ALA A 566 -44.75 -7.50 -32.02
CA ALA A 566 -43.31 -7.44 -32.28
C ALA A 566 -42.55 -6.60 -31.26
N LYS A 567 -43.10 -5.43 -30.86
CA LYS A 567 -42.52 -4.59 -29.80
C LYS A 567 -42.57 -5.28 -28.43
N ALA A 568 -43.68 -5.94 -28.09
CA ALA A 568 -43.79 -6.73 -26.85
C ALA A 568 -42.87 -7.96 -26.85
N ALA A 569 -42.66 -8.61 -28.00
CA ALA A 569 -41.72 -9.73 -28.14
C ALA A 569 -40.26 -9.28 -27.95
N ILE A 570 -39.85 -8.15 -28.54
CA ILE A 570 -38.53 -7.55 -28.30
C ILE A 570 -38.37 -7.15 -26.83
N MET A 571 -39.40 -6.56 -26.22
CA MET A 571 -39.39 -6.21 -24.79
C MET A 571 -39.16 -7.47 -23.93
N ASN A 572 -39.94 -8.54 -24.13
CA ASN A 572 -39.74 -9.81 -23.43
C ASN A 572 -38.36 -10.43 -23.71
N SER A 573 -37.85 -10.35 -24.94
CA SER A 573 -36.52 -10.86 -25.32
C SER A 573 -35.39 -10.10 -24.59
N ARG A 574 -35.50 -8.77 -24.49
CA ARG A 574 -34.56 -7.93 -23.71
C ARG A 574 -34.63 -8.22 -22.22
N LEU A 575 -35.83 -8.47 -21.69
CA LEU A 575 -36.03 -8.81 -20.27
C LEU A 575 -35.47 -10.19 -19.91
N GLU A 576 -35.58 -11.17 -20.80
CA GLU A 576 -34.91 -12.47 -20.62
C GLU A 576 -33.38 -12.34 -20.82
N GLY A 577 -32.95 -11.45 -21.71
CA GLY A 577 -31.54 -11.05 -21.91
C GLY A 577 -30.89 -10.31 -20.74
N ILE A 578 -31.64 -9.83 -19.72
CA ILE A 578 -31.05 -9.27 -18.50
C ILE A 578 -30.08 -10.27 -17.85
N ARG A 579 -30.40 -11.57 -17.94
CA ARG A 579 -29.61 -12.69 -17.40
C ARG A 579 -28.21 -12.82 -18.01
N SER A 580 -28.00 -12.33 -19.23
CA SER A 580 -26.74 -12.47 -19.98
C SER A 580 -25.97 -11.15 -20.10
N LEU A 581 -26.38 -10.07 -19.43
CA LEU A 581 -25.72 -8.76 -19.52
C LEU A 581 -24.25 -8.78 -19.04
N PHE A 582 -23.88 -9.68 -18.12
CA PHE A 582 -22.50 -10.06 -17.86
C PHE A 582 -22.38 -11.57 -17.55
N SER A 583 -21.31 -12.21 -18.03
CA SER A 583 -21.08 -13.66 -17.91
C SER A 583 -19.95 -14.01 -16.94
N ILE A 584 -20.12 -15.11 -16.19
CA ILE A 584 -19.08 -15.71 -15.33
C ILE A 584 -17.92 -16.25 -16.18
N GLU A 585 -18.17 -16.72 -17.40
CA GLU A 585 -17.12 -17.31 -18.25
C GLU A 585 -16.06 -16.28 -18.64
N VAL A 586 -16.48 -15.06 -18.97
CA VAL A 586 -15.57 -13.94 -19.24
C VAL A 586 -14.79 -13.57 -17.99
N ALA A 587 -15.45 -13.55 -16.82
CA ALA A 587 -14.78 -13.29 -15.55
C ALA A 587 -13.71 -14.37 -15.24
N LEU A 588 -14.04 -15.66 -15.43
CA LEU A 588 -13.10 -16.78 -15.28
C LEU A 588 -11.92 -16.67 -16.26
N ASN A 589 -12.16 -16.38 -17.54
CA ASN A 589 -11.10 -16.19 -18.54
C ASN A 589 -10.13 -15.06 -18.11
N LEU A 590 -10.67 -13.91 -17.70
CA LEU A 590 -9.88 -12.78 -17.20
C LEU A 590 -9.08 -13.14 -15.94
N THR A 591 -9.69 -13.86 -15.00
CA THR A 591 -9.05 -14.31 -13.76
C THR A 591 -7.96 -15.36 -14.03
N HIS A 592 -8.15 -16.28 -14.97
CA HIS A 592 -7.11 -17.23 -15.40
C HIS A 592 -5.95 -16.52 -16.11
N MET A 593 -6.23 -15.55 -16.98
CA MET A 593 -5.19 -14.72 -17.61
C MET A 593 -4.39 -13.93 -16.58
N ALA A 594 -5.06 -13.31 -15.61
CA ALA A 594 -4.42 -12.59 -14.52
C ALA A 594 -3.57 -13.52 -13.65
N LYS A 595 -4.09 -14.71 -13.31
CA LYS A 595 -3.34 -15.74 -12.58
C LYS A 595 -2.04 -16.09 -13.30
N SER A 596 -2.10 -16.45 -14.58
CA SER A 596 -0.90 -16.85 -15.32
C SER A 596 0.09 -15.71 -15.56
N GLY A 597 -0.34 -14.44 -15.59
CA GLY A 597 0.57 -13.29 -15.59
C GLY A 597 1.24 -13.10 -14.22
N LEU A 598 0.44 -13.17 -13.13
CA LEU A 598 0.93 -13.06 -11.76
C LEU A 598 1.92 -14.18 -11.39
N GLU A 599 1.63 -15.43 -11.77
CA GLU A 599 2.50 -16.60 -11.56
C GLU A 599 3.84 -16.52 -12.31
N ARG A 600 3.94 -15.65 -13.32
CA ARG A 600 5.23 -15.31 -13.97
C ARG A 600 5.90 -14.13 -13.27
N ALA A 601 5.20 -13.01 -13.09
CA ALA A 601 5.74 -11.80 -12.45
C ALA A 601 6.25 -12.07 -11.00
N ALA A 602 5.51 -12.84 -10.21
CA ALA A 602 5.86 -13.21 -8.83
C ALA A 602 7.17 -14.01 -8.70
N ARG A 603 7.70 -14.58 -9.79
CA ARG A 603 9.00 -15.26 -9.81
C ARG A 603 10.12 -14.27 -9.51
N PHE A 604 10.06 -13.07 -10.09
CA PHE A 604 11.08 -12.03 -10.00
C PHE A 604 11.14 -11.35 -8.63
N VAL A 605 10.11 -11.52 -7.78
CA VAL A 605 10.17 -11.11 -6.37
C VAL A 605 11.31 -11.81 -5.60
N ARG A 606 11.78 -12.98 -6.09
CA ARG A 606 12.95 -13.68 -5.54
C ARG A 606 14.30 -13.00 -5.81
N LEU A 607 14.36 -12.00 -6.69
CA LEU A 607 15.57 -11.18 -6.88
C LEU A 607 15.89 -10.36 -5.61
N GLY A 608 14.86 -9.94 -4.87
CA GLY A 608 14.99 -8.92 -3.83
C GLY A 608 15.44 -7.57 -4.40
N GLY A 609 15.91 -6.68 -3.52
CA GLY A 609 16.31 -5.33 -3.92
C GLY A 609 15.19 -4.54 -4.59
N GLN A 610 15.56 -3.60 -5.47
CA GLN A 610 14.62 -2.70 -6.12
C GLN A 610 13.73 -3.46 -7.14
N SER A 611 14.32 -4.26 -8.03
CA SER A 611 13.58 -5.05 -9.02
C SER A 611 12.63 -6.08 -8.38
N GLY A 612 12.95 -6.58 -7.18
CA GLY A 612 12.05 -7.44 -6.40
C GLY A 612 10.87 -6.70 -5.74
N GLU A 613 11.05 -5.43 -5.37
CA GLU A 613 9.96 -4.55 -4.91
C GLU A 613 9.08 -4.10 -6.11
N GLU A 614 9.69 -3.74 -7.23
CA GLU A 614 9.00 -3.41 -8.48
C GLU A 614 8.20 -4.60 -9.03
N ALA A 615 8.74 -5.83 -8.95
CA ALA A 615 7.98 -7.05 -9.28
C ALA A 615 6.73 -7.25 -8.40
N LYS A 616 6.75 -6.81 -7.12
CA LYS A 616 5.57 -6.79 -6.26
C LYS A 616 4.57 -5.71 -6.67
N GLU A 617 5.04 -4.48 -6.89
CA GLU A 617 4.16 -3.38 -7.33
C GLU A 617 3.45 -3.74 -8.65
N GLN A 618 4.17 -4.29 -9.63
CA GLN A 618 3.58 -4.72 -10.91
C GLN A 618 2.62 -5.90 -10.75
N SER A 619 2.88 -6.80 -9.79
CA SER A 619 1.93 -7.86 -9.42
C SER A 619 0.63 -7.30 -8.81
N GLU A 620 0.70 -6.28 -7.94
CA GLU A 620 -0.50 -5.53 -7.52
C GLU A 620 -1.19 -4.84 -8.70
N GLN A 621 -0.44 -4.24 -9.63
CA GLN A 621 -1.02 -3.58 -10.80
C GLN A 621 -1.77 -4.55 -11.73
N ILE A 622 -1.31 -5.80 -11.91
CA ILE A 622 -2.05 -6.83 -12.66
C ILE A 622 -3.43 -7.08 -12.01
N PHE A 623 -3.49 -7.25 -10.69
CA PHE A 623 -4.77 -7.40 -9.97
C PHE A 623 -5.66 -6.16 -10.04
N ILE A 624 -5.07 -4.96 -9.91
CA ILE A 624 -5.81 -3.69 -10.04
C ILE A 624 -6.44 -3.57 -11.43
N ASN A 625 -5.69 -3.90 -12.49
CA ASN A 625 -6.22 -3.86 -13.86
C ASN A 625 -7.29 -4.94 -14.10
N LEU A 626 -7.15 -6.14 -13.51
CA LEU A 626 -8.20 -7.18 -13.52
C LEU A 626 -9.50 -6.62 -12.92
N VAL A 627 -9.44 -6.11 -11.68
CA VAL A 627 -10.61 -5.61 -10.94
C VAL A 627 -11.21 -4.38 -11.62
N GLN A 628 -10.41 -3.50 -12.21
CA GLN A 628 -10.90 -2.32 -12.92
C GLN A 628 -11.57 -2.66 -14.26
N ILE A 629 -11.07 -3.64 -15.01
CA ILE A 629 -11.71 -4.09 -16.28
C ILE A 629 -12.98 -4.88 -15.98
N LEU A 630 -12.91 -5.87 -15.08
CA LEU A 630 -14.05 -6.67 -14.65
C LEU A 630 -15.15 -5.82 -14.01
N GLY A 631 -14.77 -4.89 -13.13
CA GLY A 631 -15.69 -3.95 -12.49
C GLY A 631 -16.30 -2.95 -13.47
N ASN A 632 -15.49 -2.10 -14.11
CA ASN A 632 -16.00 -0.95 -14.85
C ASN A 632 -16.52 -1.30 -16.26
N ARG A 633 -15.94 -2.28 -16.95
CA ARG A 633 -16.31 -2.61 -18.34
C ARG A 633 -17.30 -3.75 -18.48
N HIS A 634 -17.23 -4.75 -17.60
CA HIS A 634 -18.10 -5.92 -17.65
C HIS A 634 -19.30 -5.76 -16.73
N MET A 635 -19.09 -5.79 -15.41
CA MET A 635 -20.17 -5.84 -14.43
C MET A 635 -20.96 -4.54 -14.33
N LYS A 636 -20.28 -3.38 -14.16
CA LYS A 636 -20.95 -2.08 -14.06
C LYS A 636 -21.79 -1.77 -15.29
N LEU A 637 -21.25 -2.01 -16.49
CA LEU A 637 -21.94 -1.76 -17.75
C LEU A 637 -23.16 -2.67 -17.94
N GLY A 638 -23.07 -3.94 -17.52
CA GLY A 638 -24.22 -4.85 -17.48
C GLY A 638 -25.27 -4.44 -16.43
N PHE A 639 -24.87 -4.00 -15.23
CA PHE A 639 -25.79 -3.46 -14.23
C PHE A 639 -26.45 -2.15 -14.67
N ASP A 640 -25.70 -1.19 -15.23
CA ASP A 640 -26.24 0.07 -15.77
C ASP A 640 -27.28 -0.22 -16.88
N LYS A 641 -27.03 -1.20 -17.77
CA LYS A 641 -28.03 -1.72 -18.72
C LYS A 641 -29.26 -2.33 -18.03
N ALA A 642 -29.05 -3.20 -17.04
CA ALA A 642 -30.15 -3.86 -16.31
C ALA A 642 -31.07 -2.86 -15.59
N VAL A 643 -30.50 -1.83 -14.95
CA VAL A 643 -31.25 -0.76 -14.29
C VAL A 643 -32.04 0.07 -15.30
N ASN A 644 -31.51 0.33 -16.50
CA ASN A 644 -32.25 0.99 -17.58
C ASN A 644 -33.42 0.12 -18.08
N HIS A 645 -33.23 -1.19 -18.26
CA HIS A 645 -34.33 -2.11 -18.62
C HIS A 645 -35.42 -2.21 -17.54
N LEU A 646 -35.05 -2.07 -16.25
CA LEU A 646 -36.02 -1.93 -15.15
C LEU A 646 -36.74 -0.57 -15.19
N ALA A 647 -36.06 0.51 -15.58
CA ALA A 647 -36.65 1.85 -15.66
C ALA A 647 -37.63 2.01 -16.82
N ASP A 648 -37.36 1.40 -17.97
CA ASP A 648 -38.23 1.37 -19.14
C ASP A 648 -39.40 0.36 -19.00
N TYR A 649 -39.38 -0.49 -17.97
CA TYR A 649 -40.42 -1.51 -17.80
C TYR A 649 -41.75 -0.91 -17.35
N LYS A 650 -42.78 -1.14 -18.18
CA LYS A 650 -44.18 -0.84 -17.85
C LYS A 650 -44.94 -2.15 -17.63
N PRO A 651 -45.51 -2.41 -16.43
CA PRO A 651 -46.33 -3.59 -16.16
C PRO A 651 -47.53 -3.79 -17.11
N ARG A 652 -47.96 -2.72 -17.81
CA ARG A 652 -49.23 -2.63 -18.55
C ARG A 652 -49.10 -2.89 -20.06
N GLU A 653 -47.89 -2.91 -20.61
CA GLU A 653 -47.66 -3.16 -22.05
C GLU A 653 -47.32 -4.64 -22.36
N VAL A 654 -47.06 -5.45 -21.33
CA VAL A 654 -46.83 -6.90 -21.44
C VAL A 654 -48.12 -7.66 -21.12
N ALA A 655 -48.71 -8.30 -22.14
CA ALA A 655 -50.11 -8.76 -22.11
C ALA A 655 -50.40 -10.03 -21.26
N ASP A 656 -49.39 -10.71 -20.73
CA ASP A 656 -49.54 -11.93 -19.92
C ASP A 656 -49.65 -11.61 -18.41
N HIS A 657 -50.77 -11.03 -18.00
CA HIS A 657 -51.11 -10.83 -16.57
C HIS A 657 -51.43 -12.14 -15.81
N SER A 658 -51.06 -13.29 -16.38
CA SER A 658 -51.30 -14.65 -15.87
C SER A 658 -50.09 -15.25 -15.14
N LYS A 659 -48.97 -14.52 -15.07
CA LYS A 659 -47.76 -14.88 -14.31
C LYS A 659 -47.58 -13.91 -13.14
N GLU A 660 -47.18 -14.45 -12.00
CA GLU A 660 -47.13 -13.73 -10.72
C GLU A 660 -45.89 -12.82 -10.64
N GLY A 661 -46.10 -11.51 -10.83
CA GLY A 661 -45.13 -10.45 -10.55
C GLY A 661 -44.32 -9.92 -11.74
N VAL A 662 -43.63 -8.80 -11.51
CA VAL A 662 -42.68 -8.14 -12.44
C VAL A 662 -41.47 -9.06 -12.66
N ALA A 663 -41.58 -9.93 -13.68
CA ALA A 663 -40.51 -10.80 -14.17
C ALA A 663 -39.13 -10.12 -14.38
N PRO A 664 -39.03 -8.85 -14.85
CA PRO A 664 -37.75 -8.11 -14.87
C PRO A 664 -36.99 -8.12 -13.54
N LEU A 665 -37.69 -8.07 -12.40
CA LEU A 665 -37.07 -8.04 -11.08
C LEU A 665 -36.48 -9.41 -10.71
N VAL A 666 -37.09 -10.51 -11.16
CA VAL A 666 -36.53 -11.87 -11.04
C VAL A 666 -35.20 -11.95 -11.80
N ALA A 667 -35.19 -11.53 -13.07
CA ALA A 667 -33.99 -11.56 -13.90
C ALA A 667 -32.88 -10.64 -13.37
N PHE A 668 -33.24 -9.49 -12.78
CA PHE A 668 -32.29 -8.64 -12.07
C PHE A 668 -31.69 -9.34 -10.84
N LEU A 669 -32.51 -10.01 -10.02
CA LEU A 669 -32.03 -10.72 -8.82
C LEU A 669 -31.15 -11.93 -9.16
N GLU A 670 -31.47 -12.64 -10.24
CA GLU A 670 -30.58 -13.68 -10.81
C GLU A 670 -29.24 -13.07 -11.23
N LEU A 671 -29.23 -11.89 -11.88
CA LEU A 671 -28.02 -11.15 -12.23
C LEU A 671 -27.23 -10.65 -11.01
N VAL A 672 -27.90 -10.25 -9.91
CA VAL A 672 -27.25 -9.93 -8.62
C VAL A 672 -26.51 -11.15 -8.08
N ASN A 673 -27.14 -12.33 -8.07
CA ASN A 673 -26.49 -13.58 -7.62
C ASN A 673 -25.27 -13.96 -8.50
N VAL A 674 -25.31 -13.69 -9.82
CA VAL A 674 -24.14 -13.81 -10.70
C VAL A 674 -23.05 -12.79 -10.33
N GLY A 675 -23.44 -11.58 -9.91
CA GLY A 675 -22.54 -10.56 -9.38
C GLY A 675 -21.79 -11.02 -8.13
N ASP A 676 -22.52 -11.53 -7.14
CA ASP A 676 -21.97 -12.04 -5.87
C ASP A 676 -20.98 -13.20 -6.09
N LEU A 677 -21.27 -14.10 -7.03
CA LEU A 677 -20.35 -15.19 -7.41
C LEU A 677 -19.04 -14.66 -7.99
N ILE A 678 -19.09 -13.62 -8.83
CA ILE A 678 -17.88 -12.98 -9.38
C ILE A 678 -17.12 -12.23 -8.28
N GLN A 679 -17.81 -11.58 -7.33
CA GLN A 679 -17.17 -10.96 -6.17
C GLN A 679 -16.46 -11.99 -5.27
N GLN A 680 -17.10 -13.12 -5.00
CA GLN A 680 -16.50 -14.23 -4.24
C GLN A 680 -15.28 -14.82 -4.97
N MET A 681 -15.31 -14.91 -6.30
CA MET A 681 -14.15 -15.34 -7.09
C MET A 681 -12.97 -14.36 -6.97
N VAL A 682 -13.24 -13.04 -6.99
CA VAL A 682 -12.21 -11.99 -6.80
C VAL A 682 -11.63 -12.00 -5.38
N GLU A 683 -12.45 -12.23 -4.35
CA GLU A 683 -12.00 -12.46 -2.96
C GLU A 683 -11.06 -13.67 -2.86
N VAL A 684 -11.47 -14.81 -3.41
CA VAL A 684 -10.66 -16.05 -3.37
C VAL A 684 -9.33 -15.85 -4.13
N PHE A 685 -9.36 -15.21 -5.30
CA PHE A 685 -8.15 -14.86 -6.06
C PHE A 685 -7.20 -13.98 -5.22
N TYR A 686 -7.72 -12.91 -4.59
CA TYR A 686 -6.90 -12.02 -3.75
C TYR A 686 -6.22 -12.78 -2.59
N LEU A 687 -6.97 -13.65 -1.91
CA LEU A 687 -6.45 -14.42 -0.77
C LEU A 687 -5.44 -15.51 -1.18
N GLN A 688 -5.63 -16.15 -2.34
CA GLN A 688 -4.75 -17.22 -2.82
C GLN A 688 -3.51 -16.67 -3.55
N GLU A 689 -3.71 -15.78 -4.51
CA GLU A 689 -2.66 -15.41 -5.46
C GLU A 689 -1.81 -14.21 -4.98
N LEU A 690 -2.38 -13.28 -4.19
CA LEU A 690 -1.62 -12.15 -3.62
C LEU A 690 -1.16 -12.42 -2.18
N VAL A 691 -2.08 -12.79 -1.30
CA VAL A 691 -1.77 -12.94 0.14
C VAL A 691 -0.96 -14.21 0.43
N ALA A 692 -1.36 -15.39 -0.07
CA ALA A 692 -0.60 -16.62 0.21
C ALA A 692 0.77 -16.67 -0.50
N ALA A 693 0.95 -15.92 -1.59
CA ALA A 693 2.24 -15.70 -2.25
C ALA A 693 3.15 -14.69 -1.51
N ASN A 694 2.68 -14.05 -0.43
CA ASN A 694 3.37 -12.98 0.30
C ASN A 694 3.74 -11.77 -0.57
N LEU A 695 2.91 -11.46 -1.59
CA LEU A 695 3.04 -10.24 -2.38
C LEU A 695 2.59 -9.04 -1.53
N THR A 696 1.36 -9.08 -1.02
CA THR A 696 0.77 -8.12 -0.06
C THR A 696 0.44 -8.77 1.29
N GLU A 697 0.48 -7.98 2.36
CA GLU A 697 -0.01 -8.43 3.68
C GLU A 697 -1.54 -8.37 3.74
N ARG A 698 -2.17 -9.36 4.40
CA ARG A 698 -3.64 -9.49 4.50
C ARG A 698 -4.34 -8.23 5.03
N ASP A 699 -3.73 -7.58 6.03
CA ASP A 699 -4.30 -6.45 6.77
C ASP A 699 -3.67 -5.10 6.37
N ASP A 700 -2.89 -5.03 5.28
CA ASP A 700 -2.33 -3.76 4.80
C ASP A 700 -3.41 -2.86 4.17
N PHE A 701 -3.75 -1.80 4.92
CA PHE A 701 -4.70 -0.77 4.53
C PHE A 701 -4.13 0.27 3.56
N LEU A 702 -2.82 0.26 3.28
CA LEU A 702 -2.16 1.13 2.31
C LEU A 702 -2.07 0.49 0.92
N SER A 703 -2.02 -0.84 0.83
CA SER A 703 -2.00 -1.59 -0.44
C SER A 703 -3.08 -1.10 -1.42
N LEU A 704 -2.66 -0.90 -2.67
CA LEU A 704 -3.55 -0.38 -3.70
C LEU A 704 -4.53 -1.47 -4.13
N ALA A 705 -4.09 -2.74 -4.14
CA ALA A 705 -4.93 -3.90 -4.39
C ALA A 705 -6.14 -3.99 -3.43
N ALA A 706 -5.94 -3.91 -2.11
CA ALA A 706 -7.05 -4.01 -1.14
C ALA A 706 -8.03 -2.83 -1.24
N LYS A 707 -7.55 -1.65 -1.66
CA LYS A 707 -8.36 -0.46 -1.86
C LYS A 707 -9.25 -0.56 -3.11
N GLU A 708 -8.70 -1.02 -4.23
CA GLU A 708 -9.47 -1.20 -5.47
C GLU A 708 -10.47 -2.36 -5.35
N LYS A 709 -10.12 -3.43 -4.63
CA LYS A 709 -11.06 -4.49 -4.22
C LYS A 709 -12.27 -3.93 -3.46
N LYS A 710 -12.05 -3.11 -2.43
CA LYS A 710 -13.15 -2.47 -1.66
C LYS A 710 -13.97 -1.46 -2.48
N ARG A 711 -13.35 -0.80 -3.47
CA ARG A 711 -14.09 0.04 -4.43
C ARG A 711 -15.02 -0.82 -5.31
N PHE A 712 -14.55 -1.98 -5.74
CA PHE A 712 -15.34 -2.91 -6.55
C PHE A 712 -16.53 -3.47 -5.77
N GLU A 713 -16.33 -3.90 -4.52
CA GLU A 713 -17.41 -4.30 -3.59
C GLU A 713 -18.47 -3.19 -3.47
N ALA A 714 -18.05 -1.97 -3.11
CA ALA A 714 -18.97 -0.84 -2.95
C ALA A 714 -19.67 -0.40 -4.25
N MET A 715 -19.06 -0.62 -5.42
CA MET A 715 -19.67 -0.35 -6.72
C MET A 715 -20.82 -1.33 -7.02
N LEU A 716 -20.65 -2.61 -6.64
CA LEU A 716 -21.71 -3.61 -6.73
C LEU A 716 -22.86 -3.26 -5.78
N ASP A 717 -22.57 -2.97 -4.51
CA ASP A 717 -23.58 -2.53 -3.53
C ASP A 717 -24.42 -1.33 -4.04
N GLU A 718 -23.75 -0.30 -4.59
CA GLU A 718 -24.40 0.88 -5.17
C GLU A 718 -25.35 0.50 -6.34
N ARG A 719 -24.94 -0.43 -7.21
CA ARG A 719 -25.73 -0.88 -8.36
C ARG A 719 -26.90 -1.78 -7.98
N VAL A 720 -26.70 -2.70 -7.04
CA VAL A 720 -27.77 -3.53 -6.47
C VAL A 720 -28.82 -2.63 -5.82
N ALA A 721 -28.40 -1.67 -5.00
CA ALA A 721 -29.30 -0.71 -4.36
C ALA A 721 -30.06 0.17 -5.38
N ALA A 722 -29.42 0.61 -6.46
CA ALA A 722 -30.06 1.39 -7.52
C ALA A 722 -31.15 0.59 -8.26
N GLY A 723 -30.87 -0.65 -8.66
CA GLY A 723 -31.84 -1.50 -9.35
C GLY A 723 -33.02 -1.93 -8.45
N LEU A 724 -32.75 -2.26 -7.18
CA LEU A 724 -33.82 -2.51 -6.21
C LEU A 724 -34.72 -1.29 -6.02
N ASN A 725 -34.17 -0.08 -5.91
CA ASN A 725 -34.97 1.15 -5.82
C ASN A 725 -35.84 1.35 -7.06
N LYS A 726 -35.30 1.16 -8.27
CA LYS A 726 -36.07 1.27 -9.53
C LYS A 726 -37.19 0.22 -9.61
N GLY A 727 -36.95 -0.99 -9.11
CA GLY A 727 -37.98 -2.03 -8.96
C GLY A 727 -39.09 -1.64 -7.97
N ILE A 728 -38.75 -0.97 -6.86
CA ILE A 728 -39.75 -0.44 -5.92
C ILE A 728 -40.57 0.69 -6.56
N ASP A 729 -39.96 1.59 -7.35
CA ASP A 729 -40.71 2.63 -8.07
C ASP A 729 -41.81 2.01 -8.94
N VAL A 730 -41.44 1.03 -9.78
CA VAL A 730 -42.35 0.31 -10.70
C VAL A 730 -43.48 -0.40 -9.95
N LEU A 731 -43.18 -1.01 -8.79
CA LEU A 731 -44.19 -1.62 -7.93
C LEU A 731 -45.18 -0.58 -7.37
N MET A 732 -44.68 0.59 -6.94
CA MET A 732 -45.50 1.65 -6.35
C MET A 732 -46.35 2.38 -7.39
N ASP A 733 -45.86 2.55 -8.63
CA ASP A 733 -46.62 3.10 -9.75
C ASP A 733 -47.80 2.20 -10.15
N GLU A 734 -47.69 0.88 -9.94
CA GLU A 734 -48.80 -0.06 -10.14
C GLU A 734 -49.77 -0.10 -8.95
N VAL A 735 -49.28 0.03 -7.71
CA VAL A 735 -50.14 0.21 -6.53
C VAL A 735 -50.97 1.50 -6.63
N GLU A 736 -50.37 2.63 -7.05
CA GLU A 736 -51.11 3.88 -7.28
C GLU A 736 -52.13 3.75 -8.42
N TYR A 737 -51.86 2.92 -9.44
CA TYR A 737 -52.78 2.66 -10.53
C TYR A 737 -53.96 1.77 -10.13
N LEU A 738 -53.75 0.71 -9.34
CA LEU A 738 -54.83 -0.08 -8.73
C LEU A 738 -55.71 0.82 -7.84
N CYS A 739 -55.08 1.59 -6.95
CA CYS A 739 -55.75 2.64 -6.17
C CYS A 739 -56.51 3.66 -7.03
N GLY A 740 -56.07 3.94 -8.26
CA GLY A 740 -56.70 4.89 -9.17
C GLY A 740 -57.80 4.32 -10.06
N THR A 741 -57.88 2.99 -10.24
CA THR A 741 -58.74 2.35 -11.25
C THR A 741 -59.70 1.29 -10.72
N THR A 742 -59.33 0.52 -9.68
CA THR A 742 -60.21 -0.54 -9.14
C THR A 742 -61.00 -0.10 -7.93
N GLN A 743 -60.57 0.94 -7.20
CA GLN A 743 -61.33 1.49 -6.07
C GLN A 743 -62.29 2.58 -6.55
N LEU A 744 -63.58 2.32 -6.46
CA LEU A 744 -64.60 3.29 -6.86
C LEU A 744 -64.89 4.26 -5.71
N PRO A 745 -65.22 5.54 -5.98
CA PRO A 745 -65.66 6.46 -4.93
C PRO A 745 -66.89 5.96 -4.14
N SER A 746 -67.67 5.05 -4.72
CA SER A 746 -68.80 4.36 -4.07
C SER A 746 -68.38 3.33 -3.01
N ASP A 747 -67.13 2.85 -2.98
CA ASP A 747 -66.66 1.91 -1.97
C ASP A 747 -66.56 2.54 -0.57
N PHE A 748 -66.16 3.82 -0.51
CA PHE A 748 -66.06 4.58 0.74
C PHE A 748 -67.21 5.59 0.94
N ASN A 749 -68.04 5.81 -0.08
CA ASN A 749 -69.26 6.61 0.00
C ASN A 749 -70.41 5.91 -0.76
N PRO A 750 -70.95 4.79 -0.23
CA PRO A 750 -72.06 4.07 -0.86
C PRO A 750 -73.31 4.96 -0.99
N PRO A 751 -74.09 4.81 -2.07
CA PRO A 751 -75.35 5.53 -2.22
C PRO A 751 -76.37 5.07 -1.16
N VAL A 752 -77.16 6.02 -0.66
CA VAL A 752 -78.32 5.72 0.19
C VAL A 752 -79.46 5.16 -0.66
N GLY A 753 -79.93 3.97 -0.32
CA GLY A 753 -81.05 3.32 -0.98
C GLY A 753 -82.39 3.98 -0.64
N PRO A 754 -83.48 3.65 -1.37
CA PRO A 754 -84.78 4.31 -1.25
C PRO A 754 -85.45 4.20 0.12
N ASN A 755 -84.97 3.31 1.00
CA ASN A 755 -85.43 3.16 2.39
C ASN A 755 -84.63 3.98 3.41
N GLY A 756 -83.69 4.84 2.99
CA GLY A 756 -82.87 5.66 3.89
C GLY A 756 -81.74 4.90 4.59
N VAL A 757 -81.39 3.71 4.10
CA VAL A 757 -80.26 2.88 4.55
C VAL A 757 -79.26 2.76 3.41
N ALA A 758 -77.95 2.83 3.69
CA ALA A 758 -76.91 2.61 2.69
C ALA A 758 -76.88 1.15 2.21
N GLU A 759 -76.63 0.92 0.91
CA GLU A 759 -76.55 -0.43 0.33
C GLU A 759 -75.18 -1.10 0.60
N ILE A 760 -74.88 -1.37 1.87
CA ILE A 760 -73.67 -2.07 2.33
C ILE A 760 -73.78 -3.56 1.97
N SER A 761 -73.38 -3.89 0.74
CA SER A 761 -73.55 -5.22 0.16
C SER A 761 -72.43 -6.22 0.51
N ASP A 762 -71.35 -5.76 1.16
CA ASP A 762 -70.26 -6.59 1.68
C ASP A 762 -69.59 -5.91 2.89
N ILE A 763 -69.10 -6.72 3.83
CA ILE A 763 -68.40 -6.33 5.06
C ILE A 763 -66.90 -6.69 4.98
N GLY A 764 -66.49 -7.46 3.97
CA GLY A 764 -65.08 -7.75 3.68
C GLY A 764 -64.27 -6.54 3.20
N PRO A 765 -62.94 -6.70 3.07
CA PRO A 765 -62.08 -5.69 2.44
C PRO A 765 -62.45 -5.51 0.96
N SER A 766 -62.13 -4.34 0.42
CA SER A 766 -62.31 -4.02 -0.99
C SER A 766 -61.46 -4.91 -1.89
N GLN A 767 -61.95 -5.14 -3.11
CA GLN A 767 -61.21 -5.91 -4.12
C GLN A 767 -59.86 -5.25 -4.47
N THR A 768 -59.72 -3.93 -4.29
CA THR A 768 -58.46 -3.21 -4.45
C THR A 768 -57.49 -3.51 -3.32
N ALA A 769 -57.95 -3.52 -2.06
CA ALA A 769 -57.09 -3.83 -0.92
C ALA A 769 -56.53 -5.26 -0.99
N THR A 770 -57.37 -6.24 -1.36
CA THR A 770 -56.93 -7.61 -1.60
C THR A 770 -55.87 -7.67 -2.71
N LYS A 771 -56.13 -7.06 -3.88
CA LYS A 771 -55.17 -7.04 -5.01
C LYS A 771 -53.84 -6.35 -4.69
N ILE A 772 -53.87 -5.25 -3.94
CA ILE A 772 -52.65 -4.56 -3.51
C ILE A 772 -51.83 -5.43 -2.55
N VAL A 773 -52.50 -6.14 -1.62
CA VAL A 773 -51.82 -7.12 -0.75
C VAL A 773 -51.27 -8.29 -1.56
N GLU A 774 -52.00 -8.83 -2.53
CA GLU A 774 -51.54 -9.91 -3.42
C GLU A 774 -50.31 -9.50 -4.22
N VAL A 775 -50.33 -8.33 -4.88
CA VAL A 775 -49.23 -7.82 -5.72
C VAL A 775 -47.99 -7.51 -4.86
N VAL A 776 -48.12 -6.79 -3.75
CA VAL A 776 -46.97 -6.46 -2.89
C VAL A 776 -46.44 -7.72 -2.18
N SER A 777 -47.31 -8.66 -1.78
CA SER A 777 -46.89 -9.94 -1.20
C SER A 777 -46.14 -10.84 -2.19
N SER A 778 -46.60 -10.91 -3.45
CA SER A 778 -45.89 -11.61 -4.53
C SER A 778 -44.49 -11.04 -4.71
N HIS A 779 -44.37 -9.70 -4.76
CA HIS A 779 -43.09 -9.01 -4.89
C HIS A 779 -42.14 -9.17 -3.71
N THR A 780 -42.64 -9.10 -2.48
CA THR A 780 -41.80 -9.36 -1.30
C THR A 780 -41.40 -10.82 -1.21
N SER A 781 -42.28 -11.77 -1.54
CA SER A 781 -41.99 -13.21 -1.49
C SER A 781 -40.93 -13.64 -2.50
N MET A 782 -40.87 -12.99 -3.67
CA MET A 782 -39.87 -13.19 -4.72
C MET A 782 -38.41 -12.95 -4.27
N LEU A 783 -38.21 -12.15 -3.21
CA LEU A 783 -36.91 -11.86 -2.60
C LEU A 783 -36.52 -12.81 -1.46
N ILE A 784 -37.46 -13.62 -0.95
CA ILE A 784 -37.24 -14.49 0.21
C ILE A 784 -36.45 -15.72 -0.23
N GLY A 785 -35.16 -15.75 0.14
CA GLY A 785 -34.23 -16.83 -0.19
C GLY A 785 -33.33 -16.58 -1.40
N SER A 786 -33.54 -15.47 -2.12
CA SER A 786 -32.68 -14.98 -3.21
C SER A 786 -31.82 -13.78 -2.82
N THR A 787 -32.01 -13.24 -1.61
CA THR A 787 -31.26 -12.10 -1.05
C THR A 787 -30.94 -12.28 0.43
N ASP A 788 -29.90 -11.59 0.88
CA ASP A 788 -29.42 -11.66 2.26
C ASP A 788 -30.40 -10.98 3.25
N LYS A 789 -30.53 -11.53 4.46
CA LYS A 789 -31.62 -11.13 5.37
C LYS A 789 -31.60 -9.63 5.70
N ASN A 790 -30.42 -9.05 5.86
CA ASN A 790 -30.29 -7.62 6.18
C ASN A 790 -30.78 -6.73 5.03
N VAL A 791 -30.54 -7.14 3.78
CA VAL A 791 -31.01 -6.45 2.57
C VAL A 791 -32.53 -6.59 2.47
N LEU A 792 -33.06 -7.79 2.70
CA LEU A 792 -34.50 -8.07 2.73
C LEU A 792 -35.25 -7.26 3.82
N ASP A 793 -34.71 -7.18 5.03
CA ASP A 793 -35.30 -6.40 6.14
C ASP A 793 -35.36 -4.89 5.80
N VAL A 794 -34.35 -4.36 5.10
CA VAL A 794 -34.31 -2.95 4.60
C VAL A 794 -35.26 -2.75 3.42
N PHE A 795 -35.27 -3.64 2.43
CA PHE A 795 -36.18 -3.60 1.28
C PHE A 795 -37.65 -3.59 1.73
N ASN A 796 -38.00 -4.48 2.66
CA ASN A 796 -39.34 -4.55 3.24
C ASN A 796 -39.72 -3.28 4.01
N GLN A 797 -38.76 -2.59 4.63
CA GLN A 797 -39.00 -1.29 5.26
C GLN A 797 -39.33 -0.21 4.21
N GLU A 798 -38.55 -0.13 3.13
CA GLU A 798 -38.72 0.88 2.08
C GLU A 798 -40.04 0.68 1.30
N VAL A 799 -40.31 -0.56 0.86
CA VAL A 799 -41.60 -0.94 0.25
C VAL A 799 -42.76 -0.58 1.17
N GLY A 800 -42.64 -0.86 2.46
CA GLY A 800 -43.66 -0.54 3.44
C GLY A 800 -43.92 0.96 3.62
N VAL A 801 -42.86 1.78 3.70
CA VAL A 801 -42.97 3.24 3.85
C VAL A 801 -43.56 3.90 2.60
N ARG A 802 -43.18 3.42 1.40
CA ARG A 802 -43.79 3.90 0.15
C ARG A 802 -45.24 3.43 0.00
N LEU A 803 -45.57 2.19 0.37
CA LEU A 803 -46.97 1.71 0.41
C LEU A 803 -47.82 2.55 1.36
N PHE A 804 -47.33 2.83 2.58
CA PHE A 804 -48.00 3.74 3.52
C PHE A 804 -48.24 5.13 2.91
N THR A 805 -47.25 5.66 2.18
CA THR A 805 -47.33 6.97 1.52
C THR A 805 -48.35 6.97 0.38
N ALA A 806 -48.35 5.94 -0.48
CA ALA A 806 -49.31 5.76 -1.57
C ALA A 806 -50.75 5.59 -1.03
N LEU A 807 -50.94 4.82 0.04
CA LEU A 807 -52.24 4.66 0.71
C LEU A 807 -52.72 5.98 1.34
N CYS A 808 -51.84 6.75 1.98
CA CYS A 808 -52.17 8.09 2.49
C CYS A 808 -52.57 9.06 1.36
N LYS A 809 -51.83 9.03 0.24
CA LYS A 809 -52.09 9.84 -0.97
C LYS A 809 -53.42 9.47 -1.63
N HIS A 810 -53.76 8.19 -1.69
CA HIS A 810 -55.07 7.70 -2.14
C HIS A 810 -56.18 8.13 -1.17
N LEU A 811 -56.01 7.92 0.14
CA LEU A 811 -57.01 8.25 1.16
C LEU A 811 -57.34 9.76 1.16
N LYS A 812 -56.34 10.63 0.99
CA LYS A 812 -56.53 12.09 0.86
C LYS A 812 -57.31 12.51 -0.41
N ARG A 813 -57.47 11.64 -1.42
CA ARG A 813 -58.26 11.88 -2.65
C ARG A 813 -59.71 11.43 -2.54
N GLN A 814 -60.06 10.58 -1.57
CA GLN A 814 -61.40 9.99 -1.44
C GLN A 814 -62.37 10.87 -0.64
N ARG A 815 -63.67 10.55 -0.75
CA ARG A 815 -64.73 11.05 0.13
C ARG A 815 -65.37 9.88 0.86
N ILE A 816 -65.55 10.03 2.17
CA ILE A 816 -65.79 8.88 3.06
C ILE A 816 -67.01 9.15 3.95
N SER A 817 -68.05 8.31 3.84
CA SER A 817 -69.23 8.35 4.72
C SER A 817 -69.03 7.50 5.98
N VAL A 818 -69.92 7.66 6.96
CA VAL A 818 -69.90 6.83 8.19
C VAL A 818 -70.15 5.36 7.87
N ASP A 819 -71.06 5.07 6.93
CA ASP A 819 -71.32 3.70 6.45
C ASP A 819 -70.11 3.11 5.70
N GLY A 820 -69.48 3.90 4.83
CA GLY A 820 -68.28 3.49 4.07
C GLY A 820 -67.00 3.38 4.93
N ALA A 821 -66.99 3.99 6.12
CA ALA A 821 -65.89 3.86 7.08
C ALA A 821 -65.68 2.40 7.53
N ILE A 822 -66.74 1.58 7.56
CA ILE A 822 -66.66 0.15 7.90
C ILE A 822 -65.76 -0.58 6.89
N LYS A 823 -65.95 -0.31 5.58
CA LYS A 823 -65.14 -0.90 4.51
C LYS A 823 -63.69 -0.39 4.54
N LEU A 824 -63.50 0.91 4.79
CA LEU A 824 -62.17 1.50 4.99
C LEU A 824 -61.41 0.84 6.16
N ILE A 825 -62.08 0.58 7.28
CA ILE A 825 -61.46 -0.10 8.43
C ILE A 825 -61.10 -1.54 8.08
N SER A 826 -61.92 -2.23 7.28
CA SER A 826 -61.62 -3.56 6.72
C SER A 826 -60.34 -3.54 5.86
N ASP A 827 -60.20 -2.56 4.96
CA ASP A 827 -59.01 -2.36 4.13
C ASP A 827 -57.76 -2.09 4.97
N MET A 828 -57.83 -1.17 5.94
CA MET A 828 -56.69 -0.87 6.83
C MET A 828 -56.30 -2.06 7.72
N ASN A 829 -57.26 -2.89 8.11
CA ASN A 829 -56.97 -4.14 8.82
C ASN A 829 -56.25 -5.16 7.91
N ALA A 830 -56.64 -5.28 6.64
CA ALA A 830 -55.98 -6.15 5.67
C ALA A 830 -54.52 -5.73 5.43
N TYR A 831 -54.27 -4.44 5.18
CA TYR A 831 -52.91 -3.90 5.03
C TYR A 831 -52.08 -4.10 6.32
N ASN A 832 -52.64 -3.81 7.49
CA ASN A 832 -51.93 -4.01 8.76
C ASN A 832 -51.61 -5.50 9.03
N ALA A 833 -52.52 -6.42 8.71
CA ALA A 833 -52.26 -7.86 8.84
C ALA A 833 -51.12 -8.33 7.91
N TYR A 834 -51.07 -7.84 6.67
CA TYR A 834 -49.97 -8.10 5.76
C TYR A 834 -48.63 -7.57 6.31
N ILE A 835 -48.58 -6.31 6.76
CA ILE A 835 -47.36 -5.71 7.33
C ILE A 835 -46.87 -6.43 8.60
N VAL A 836 -47.78 -6.91 9.46
CA VAL A 836 -47.41 -7.73 10.63
C VAL A 836 -46.77 -9.06 10.21
N SER A 837 -47.17 -9.64 9.07
CA SER A 837 -46.55 -10.87 8.53
C SER A 837 -45.09 -10.67 8.13
N LEU A 838 -44.71 -9.46 7.69
CA LEU A 838 -43.33 -9.08 7.35
C LEU A 838 -42.41 -8.91 8.57
N ARG A 839 -42.97 -8.88 9.80
CA ARG A 839 -42.24 -8.80 11.08
C ARG A 839 -41.30 -7.59 11.29
N ASN A 840 -41.29 -6.62 10.37
CA ASN A 840 -40.47 -5.41 10.47
C ASN A 840 -40.98 -4.48 11.60
N LYS A 841 -40.14 -4.23 12.63
CA LYS A 841 -40.54 -3.51 13.86
C LYS A 841 -40.91 -2.04 13.64
N PRO A 842 -40.07 -1.18 13.00
CA PRO A 842 -40.47 0.18 12.64
C PRO A 842 -41.80 0.23 11.87
N LEU A 843 -41.97 -0.66 10.89
CA LEU A 843 -43.07 -0.58 9.94
C LEU A 843 -44.45 -0.87 10.56
N MET A 844 -44.52 -1.75 11.56
CA MET A 844 -45.77 -2.03 12.29
C MET A 844 -46.38 -0.78 12.94
N GLN A 845 -45.57 0.22 13.33
CA GLN A 845 -46.08 1.44 13.96
C GLN A 845 -46.85 2.32 12.96
N TYR A 846 -46.38 2.42 11.71
CA TYR A 846 -47.04 3.19 10.64
C TYR A 846 -48.44 2.66 10.32
N PHE A 847 -48.57 1.33 10.16
CA PHE A 847 -49.85 0.72 9.84
C PHE A 847 -50.78 0.59 11.05
N ALA A 848 -50.23 0.51 12.28
CA ALA A 848 -51.01 0.70 13.50
C ALA A 848 -51.62 2.11 13.58
N ALA A 849 -50.83 3.16 13.33
CA ALA A 849 -51.30 4.54 13.31
C ALA A 849 -52.35 4.78 12.21
N LEU A 850 -52.17 4.20 11.01
CA LEU A 850 -53.13 4.27 9.92
C LEU A 850 -54.47 3.58 10.24
N ARG A 851 -54.43 2.46 10.99
CA ARG A 851 -55.61 1.75 11.51
C ARG A 851 -56.30 2.47 12.68
N GLU A 852 -55.58 3.28 13.45
CA GLU A 852 -56.18 4.20 14.42
C GLU A 852 -56.78 5.44 13.76
N LEU A 853 -56.20 5.90 12.63
CA LEU A 853 -56.69 7.04 11.86
C LEU A 853 -58.04 6.74 11.19
N SER A 854 -58.22 5.55 10.63
CA SER A 854 -59.48 5.17 9.95
C SER A 854 -60.72 5.17 10.86
N GLN A 855 -60.53 5.09 12.19
CA GLN A 855 -61.63 5.16 13.16
C GLN A 855 -62.30 6.54 13.22
N ILE A 856 -61.62 7.61 12.79
CA ILE A 856 -62.20 8.98 12.74
C ILE A 856 -63.44 9.03 11.85
N TYR A 857 -63.50 8.20 10.80
CA TYR A 857 -64.61 8.20 9.84
C TYR A 857 -65.88 7.49 10.38
N LEU A 858 -65.74 6.60 11.39
CA LEU A 858 -66.85 5.81 11.94
C LEU A 858 -67.71 6.57 12.96
N ILE A 859 -67.21 7.68 13.51
CA ILE A 859 -67.88 8.43 14.59
C ILE A 859 -69.10 9.19 14.03
N ASP A 860 -70.25 9.12 14.71
CA ASP A 860 -71.48 9.84 14.32
C ASP A 860 -71.27 11.36 14.38
N ALA A 861 -71.91 12.09 13.46
CA ALA A 861 -71.85 13.55 13.34
C ALA A 861 -72.21 14.27 14.66
N LYS A 862 -73.03 13.63 15.51
CA LYS A 862 -73.47 14.14 16.82
C LYS A 862 -72.34 14.15 17.86
N GLN A 863 -71.28 13.37 17.68
CA GLN A 863 -70.17 13.19 18.62
C GLN A 863 -68.93 14.04 18.26
N ALA A 864 -69.14 15.26 17.73
CA ALA A 864 -68.09 16.18 17.30
C ALA A 864 -66.99 16.48 18.36
N LYS A 865 -67.30 16.31 19.66
CA LYS A 865 -66.31 16.42 20.74
C LYS A 865 -65.28 15.28 20.70
N GLU A 866 -65.69 14.07 20.40
CA GLU A 866 -64.82 12.88 20.35
C GLU A 866 -63.87 12.99 19.14
N ILE A 867 -64.39 13.42 18.00
CA ILE A 867 -63.59 13.78 16.82
C ILE A 867 -62.53 14.84 17.18
N ALA A 868 -62.92 15.91 17.89
CA ALA A 868 -61.99 16.96 18.30
C ALA A 868 -60.91 16.48 19.28
N THR A 869 -61.23 15.56 20.21
CA THR A 869 -60.21 14.95 21.09
C THR A 869 -59.25 14.03 20.33
N ILE A 870 -59.73 13.28 19.34
CA ILE A 870 -58.90 12.33 18.59
C ILE A 870 -57.94 13.05 17.64
N ILE A 871 -58.35 14.17 17.02
CA ILE A 871 -57.44 15.01 16.22
C ILE A 871 -56.36 15.67 17.10
N ALA A 872 -56.65 15.94 18.37
CA ALA A 872 -55.70 16.55 19.31
C ALA A 872 -54.75 15.52 19.98
N ASP A 873 -55.06 14.23 19.94
CA ASP A 873 -54.29 13.16 20.57
C ASP A 873 -53.16 12.67 19.64
N THR A 874 -51.97 13.27 19.79
CA THR A 874 -50.78 12.91 18.98
C THR A 874 -50.11 11.61 19.46
N ASP A 875 -50.26 11.26 20.75
CA ASP A 875 -49.67 10.06 21.34
C ASP A 875 -50.34 8.78 20.80
N ARG A 876 -51.66 8.84 20.54
CA ARG A 876 -52.42 7.76 19.88
C ARG A 876 -51.85 7.34 18.52
N TYR A 877 -51.21 8.25 17.79
CA TYR A 877 -50.58 7.98 16.49
C TYR A 877 -49.10 7.65 16.59
N HIS A 878 -48.57 7.39 17.80
CA HIS A 878 -47.16 7.12 18.06
C HIS A 878 -46.21 8.22 17.55
N GLY A 879 -46.71 9.46 17.40
CA GLY A 879 -45.97 10.58 16.82
C GLY A 879 -45.76 10.54 15.29
N ILE A 880 -46.42 9.62 14.58
CA ILE A 880 -46.28 9.44 13.12
C ILE A 880 -47.10 10.46 12.34
N PHE A 881 -48.33 10.74 12.80
CA PHE A 881 -49.16 11.84 12.29
C PHE A 881 -49.18 12.98 13.30
N ARG A 882 -49.03 14.21 12.82
CA ARG A 882 -49.27 15.43 13.60
C ARG A 882 -50.73 15.86 13.52
N ALA A 883 -51.19 16.67 14.47
CA ALA A 883 -52.59 17.08 14.59
C ALA A 883 -53.14 17.76 13.32
N GLU A 884 -52.32 18.53 12.60
CA GLU A 884 -52.70 19.14 11.32
C GLU A 884 -52.90 18.11 10.19
N GLU A 885 -52.14 17.02 10.17
CA GLU A 885 -52.27 15.95 9.17
C GLU A 885 -53.50 15.10 9.46
N VAL A 886 -53.73 14.74 10.73
CA VAL A 886 -54.96 14.07 11.19
C VAL A 886 -56.20 14.92 10.86
N TYR A 887 -56.08 16.25 11.01
CA TYR A 887 -57.13 17.20 10.63
C TYR A 887 -57.41 17.19 9.12
N GLU A 888 -56.38 17.19 8.24
CA GLU A 888 -56.58 17.06 6.78
C GLU A 888 -57.35 15.79 6.39
N PHE A 889 -57.07 14.67 7.05
CA PHE A 889 -57.81 13.43 6.84
C PHE A 889 -59.28 13.56 7.30
N ALA A 890 -59.53 14.19 8.45
CA ALA A 890 -60.88 14.46 8.92
C ALA A 890 -61.70 15.32 7.92
N GLU A 891 -61.05 16.25 7.19
CA GLU A 891 -61.72 17.03 6.13
C GLU A 891 -62.28 16.19 4.97
N ARG A 892 -61.87 14.92 4.83
CA ARG A 892 -62.32 14.00 3.76
C ARG A 892 -63.63 13.29 4.10
N ARG A 893 -64.13 13.41 5.33
CA ARG A 893 -65.48 12.96 5.71
C ARG A 893 -66.55 13.62 4.81
N ALA A 894 -67.59 12.87 4.45
CA ALA A 894 -68.69 13.33 3.61
C ALA A 894 -69.58 14.37 4.32
N ASP A 895 -69.74 14.25 5.64
CA ASP A 895 -70.51 15.16 6.50
C ASP A 895 -69.70 16.37 7.01
N TRP A 896 -68.42 16.49 6.65
CA TRP A 896 -67.46 17.41 7.28
C TRP A 896 -67.96 18.85 7.40
N TYR A 897 -68.56 19.39 6.33
CA TYR A 897 -69.07 20.77 6.32
C TYR A 897 -70.18 21.03 7.35
N GLN A 898 -70.91 20.00 7.79
CA GLN A 898 -71.95 20.11 8.82
C GLN A 898 -71.33 20.09 10.22
N ILE A 899 -70.32 19.24 10.45
CA ILE A 899 -69.71 19.04 11.78
C ILE A 899 -68.54 19.97 12.07
N LYS A 900 -67.89 20.56 11.05
CA LYS A 900 -66.68 21.39 11.15
C LYS A 900 -66.76 22.43 12.26
N SER A 901 -67.83 23.24 12.30
CA SER A 901 -68.00 24.30 13.31
C SER A 901 -68.26 23.75 14.73
N ALA A 902 -68.69 22.50 14.88
CA ALA A 902 -68.83 21.85 16.18
C ALA A 902 -67.50 21.24 16.65
N VAL A 903 -66.74 20.62 15.73
CA VAL A 903 -65.40 20.07 16.00
C VAL A 903 -64.43 21.19 16.37
N GLU A 904 -64.32 22.25 15.55
CA GLU A 904 -63.44 23.40 15.79
C GLU A 904 -63.76 24.14 17.10
N LYS A 905 -65.01 24.08 17.57
CA LYS A 905 -65.46 24.66 18.85
C LYS A 905 -65.14 23.79 20.07
N GLN A 906 -64.95 22.48 19.89
CA GLN A 906 -64.56 21.54 20.95
C GLN A 906 -63.04 21.31 21.03
N MET A 907 -62.30 21.71 19.99
CA MET A 907 -60.85 21.61 19.93
C MET A 907 -60.18 22.54 20.96
N PRO A 908 -59.09 22.13 21.64
CA PRO A 908 -58.45 22.95 22.68
C PRO A 908 -57.82 24.21 22.09
N ILE A 909 -57.99 25.34 22.78
CA ILE A 909 -57.69 26.70 22.29
C ILE A 909 -56.30 26.84 21.65
N ALA A 910 -55.28 26.15 22.15
CA ALA A 910 -53.94 26.16 21.55
C ALA A 910 -53.90 25.53 20.14
N ALA A 911 -54.55 24.38 19.94
CA ALA A 911 -54.66 23.73 18.64
C ALA A 911 -55.61 24.49 17.71
N THR A 912 -56.71 25.04 18.23
CA THR A 912 -57.63 25.88 17.45
C THR A 912 -56.93 27.18 17.01
N ALA A 913 -56.10 27.79 17.86
CA ALA A 913 -55.31 28.96 17.51
C ALA A 913 -54.23 28.62 16.46
N PHE A 914 -53.58 27.47 16.56
CA PHE A 914 -52.60 26.99 15.58
C PHE A 914 -53.23 26.75 14.20
N LEU A 915 -54.37 26.05 14.14
CA LEU A 915 -55.12 25.78 12.90
C LEU A 915 -55.85 27.01 12.34
N ILE A 916 -56.22 27.98 13.18
CA ILE A 916 -56.73 29.28 12.72
C ILE A 916 -55.59 30.15 12.23
N ALA A 917 -54.40 30.11 12.84
CA ALA A 917 -53.24 30.84 12.33
C ALA A 917 -52.90 30.39 10.91
N THR A 918 -52.71 29.08 10.68
CA THR A 918 -52.34 28.52 9.36
C THR A 918 -53.43 28.62 8.28
N ARG A 919 -54.72 28.83 8.63
CA ARG A 919 -55.82 28.97 7.65
C ARG A 919 -56.30 30.40 7.45
N ARG A 920 -56.23 31.26 8.48
CA ARG A 920 -56.66 32.66 8.39
C ARG A 920 -55.55 33.58 7.88
N PHE A 921 -54.31 33.14 8.05
CA PHE A 921 -53.16 33.59 7.31
C PHE A 921 -52.48 32.32 6.77
N PRO A 922 -52.72 31.88 5.51
CA PRO A 922 -51.84 30.87 4.89
C PRO A 922 -50.38 31.33 5.00
N ASP A 923 -50.18 32.65 4.92
CA ASP A 923 -48.92 33.32 5.14
C ASP A 923 -48.46 33.42 6.60
N PHE A 924 -49.13 32.90 7.64
CA PHE A 924 -48.48 32.91 8.98
C PHE A 924 -47.26 31.98 9.03
N ALA A 925 -47.26 30.94 8.19
CA ALA A 925 -46.09 30.10 7.95
C ALA A 925 -45.05 30.76 7.00
N ALA A 926 -45.43 31.85 6.30
CA ALA A 926 -44.59 32.60 5.36
C ALA A 926 -44.18 34.00 5.86
N MET A 927 -44.80 34.55 6.91
CA MET A 927 -44.44 35.84 7.54
C MET A 927 -43.18 35.73 8.40
N SER A 928 -42.74 34.51 8.72
CA SER A 928 -41.36 34.21 9.14
C SER A 928 -40.34 34.30 7.98
N ALA A 929 -40.82 34.42 6.75
CA ALA A 929 -40.07 34.30 5.50
C ALA A 929 -40.33 35.43 4.47
N GLU A 930 -40.97 36.55 4.85
CA GLU A 930 -40.66 37.80 4.16
C GLU A 930 -39.15 38.07 4.35
N PRO A 931 -38.39 38.37 3.28
CA PRO A 931 -36.99 38.75 3.43
C PRO A 931 -36.89 40.08 4.17
N LEU A 932 -35.78 40.28 4.89
CA LEU A 932 -35.46 41.58 5.48
C LEU A 932 -35.43 42.63 4.35
N PRO A 933 -35.98 43.84 4.53
CA PRO A 933 -35.90 44.90 3.52
C PRO A 933 -34.44 45.11 3.12
N ALA A 934 -34.14 45.22 1.82
CA ALA A 934 -32.77 45.04 1.31
C ALA A 934 -31.71 45.98 1.95
N GLU A 935 -32.09 47.20 2.32
CA GLU A 935 -31.22 48.13 3.07
C GLU A 935 -30.94 47.63 4.50
N VAL A 936 -31.95 47.08 5.17
CA VAL A 936 -31.84 46.48 6.51
C VAL A 936 -30.99 45.21 6.45
N GLU A 937 -31.25 44.31 5.49
CA GLU A 937 -30.44 43.10 5.30
C GLU A 937 -28.97 43.44 5.03
N ALA A 938 -28.71 44.38 4.13
CA ALA A 938 -27.36 44.87 3.84
C ALA A 938 -26.70 45.40 5.13
N SER A 939 -27.39 46.24 5.91
CA SER A 939 -26.87 46.81 7.16
C SER A 939 -26.53 45.74 8.21
N TYR A 940 -27.43 44.77 8.43
CA TYR A 940 -27.22 43.69 9.40
C TYR A 940 -26.10 42.76 8.92
N SER A 941 -26.00 42.51 7.61
CA SER A 941 -24.98 41.65 7.05
C SER A 941 -23.57 42.20 7.23
N LEU A 942 -23.37 43.51 7.08
CA LEU A 942 -22.07 44.17 7.35
C LEU A 942 -21.68 44.04 8.83
N ILE A 943 -22.63 44.18 9.75
CA ILE A 943 -22.39 44.03 11.19
C ILE A 943 -22.10 42.56 11.55
N ILE A 944 -22.81 41.60 10.94
CA ILE A 944 -22.56 40.16 11.11
C ILE A 944 -21.16 39.80 10.59
N ASP A 945 -20.78 40.25 9.40
CA ASP A 945 -19.46 39.98 8.80
C ASP A 945 -18.32 40.61 9.63
N GLU A 946 -18.55 41.76 10.29
CA GLU A 946 -17.60 42.34 11.25
C GLU A 946 -17.49 41.49 12.54
N ILE A 947 -18.63 41.04 13.10
CA ILE A 947 -18.67 40.18 14.29
C ILE A 947 -17.96 38.83 14.02
N LEU A 948 -18.14 38.26 12.83
CA LEU A 948 -17.49 37.02 12.40
C LEU A 948 -15.97 37.20 12.23
N ARG A 949 -15.52 38.32 11.64
CA ARG A 949 -14.08 38.66 11.54
C ARG A 949 -13.43 38.91 12.91
N ALA A 950 -14.19 39.39 13.88
CA ALA A 950 -13.71 39.68 15.24
C ALA A 950 -13.76 38.48 16.21
N SER A 951 -14.22 37.30 15.76
CA SER A 951 -14.52 36.15 16.65
C SER A 951 -13.96 34.83 16.13
N ASP A 952 -13.74 33.86 17.03
CA ASP A 952 -13.39 32.49 16.65
C ASP A 952 -14.61 31.72 16.14
N ILE A 953 -14.59 31.42 14.84
CA ILE A 953 -15.58 30.66 14.05
C ILE A 953 -15.98 29.36 14.77
N ASN A 954 -15.02 28.67 15.40
CA ASN A 954 -15.24 27.34 16.01
C ASN A 954 -15.97 27.39 17.37
N THR A 955 -16.16 28.59 17.94
CA THR A 955 -16.75 28.77 19.29
C THR A 955 -17.91 29.76 19.33
N ILE A 956 -18.11 30.55 18.27
CA ILE A 956 -19.24 31.47 18.18
C ILE A 956 -20.55 30.72 17.92
N SER A 957 -21.67 31.33 18.34
CA SER A 957 -23.01 30.79 18.11
C SER A 957 -23.96 31.87 17.63
N ALA A 958 -24.99 31.51 16.88
CA ALA A 958 -26.02 32.44 16.41
C ALA A 958 -26.77 33.17 17.55
N LYS A 959 -26.69 32.70 18.81
CA LYS A 959 -27.18 33.44 19.98
C LYS A 959 -26.22 34.56 20.42
N ARG A 960 -24.90 34.36 20.27
CA ARG A 960 -23.88 35.40 20.53
C ARG A 960 -23.86 36.45 19.43
N ILE A 961 -23.99 36.05 18.16
CA ILE A 961 -24.06 36.99 17.02
C ILE A 961 -25.31 37.85 17.10
N ARG A 962 -26.50 37.26 17.34
CA ARG A 962 -27.74 38.05 17.59
C ARG A 962 -27.61 39.05 18.74
N LYS A 963 -26.91 38.70 19.82
CA LYS A 963 -26.65 39.66 20.92
C LYS A 963 -25.74 40.80 20.48
N GLY A 964 -24.66 40.52 19.75
CA GLY A 964 -23.77 41.56 19.21
C GLY A 964 -24.43 42.47 18.17
N LEU A 965 -25.36 41.93 17.37
CA LEU A 965 -26.18 42.72 16.45
C LEU A 965 -27.17 43.62 17.22
N GLN A 966 -27.86 43.08 18.24
CA GLN A 966 -28.77 43.83 19.11
C GLN A 966 -28.04 44.93 19.92
N GLU A 967 -26.75 44.76 20.21
CA GLU A 967 -25.89 45.76 20.87
C GLU A 967 -25.39 46.87 19.93
N ARG A 968 -25.62 46.76 18.62
CA ARG A 968 -25.24 47.76 17.60
C ARG A 968 -26.41 48.35 16.81
N VAL A 969 -27.64 47.94 17.12
CA VAL A 969 -28.86 48.39 16.44
C VAL A 969 -29.90 48.75 17.50
N ASP A 970 -30.31 50.02 17.54
CA ASP A 970 -31.26 50.58 18.54
C ASP A 970 -32.72 50.10 18.37
N ASN A 971 -33.00 49.19 17.43
CA ASN A 971 -34.31 48.60 17.19
C ASN A 971 -34.46 47.25 17.93
N ASP A 972 -35.66 46.94 18.44
CA ASP A 972 -35.95 45.62 19.03
C ASP A 972 -35.99 44.52 17.95
N LEU A 973 -34.97 43.65 17.93
CA LEU A 973 -34.83 42.57 16.96
C LEU A 973 -35.65 41.32 17.35
N SER A 974 -36.41 41.35 18.44
CA SER A 974 -37.20 40.21 18.95
C SER A 974 -38.18 39.65 17.90
N GLN A 975 -38.74 40.52 17.05
CA GLN A 975 -39.69 40.12 15.99
C GLN A 975 -39.01 39.53 14.74
N GLN A 976 -37.81 40.00 14.38
CA GLN A 976 -37.05 39.56 13.19
C GLN A 976 -36.05 38.41 13.50
N LYS A 977 -36.13 37.87 14.72
CA LYS A 977 -35.15 36.98 15.35
C LYS A 977 -34.75 35.74 14.54
N ASP A 978 -35.65 35.24 13.69
CA ASP A 978 -35.44 34.00 12.93
C ASP A 978 -34.96 34.29 11.49
N GLN A 979 -35.48 35.34 10.82
CA GLN A 979 -34.89 35.91 9.59
C GLN A 979 -33.40 36.25 9.80
N ILE A 980 -33.09 36.90 10.92
CA ILE A 980 -31.71 37.22 11.33
C ILE A 980 -30.89 35.94 11.58
N THR A 981 -31.50 34.83 12.01
CA THR A 981 -30.78 33.56 12.17
C THR A 981 -30.42 32.95 10.83
N THR A 982 -31.32 33.00 9.85
CA THR A 982 -31.05 32.58 8.46
C THR A 982 -29.93 33.41 7.83
N LEU A 983 -29.97 34.75 7.98
CA LEU A 983 -28.91 35.65 7.50
C LEU A 983 -27.56 35.35 8.18
N ILE A 984 -27.55 35.06 9.48
CA ILE A 984 -26.35 34.65 10.22
C ILE A 984 -25.79 33.33 9.69
N MET A 985 -26.63 32.34 9.38
CA MET A 985 -26.18 31.06 8.81
C MET A 985 -25.59 31.27 7.41
N GLN A 986 -26.32 31.94 6.51
CA GLN A 986 -25.83 32.27 5.16
C GLN A 986 -24.49 33.01 5.17
N ARG A 987 -24.30 33.97 6.09
CA ARG A 987 -23.03 34.70 6.21
C ARG A 987 -21.92 33.89 6.89
N PHE A 988 -22.25 33.05 7.87
CA PHE A 988 -21.29 32.12 8.47
C PHE A 988 -20.79 31.09 7.44
N ASP A 989 -21.69 30.49 6.67
CA ASP A 989 -21.35 29.50 5.64
C ASP A 989 -20.53 30.15 4.53
N LYS A 990 -20.95 31.32 4.03
CA LYS A 990 -20.16 32.10 3.06
C LYS A 990 -18.75 32.44 3.58
N PHE A 991 -18.63 32.92 4.81
CA PHE A 991 -17.33 33.26 5.42
C PHE A 991 -16.44 32.02 5.61
N ASN A 992 -17.05 30.86 5.90
CA ASN A 992 -16.36 29.57 6.00
C ASN A 992 -15.92 29.04 4.62
N SER A 993 -16.72 29.21 3.57
CA SER A 993 -16.33 28.91 2.18
C SER A 993 -15.21 29.85 1.68
N GLU A 994 -15.28 31.14 2.02
CA GLU A 994 -14.25 32.13 1.69
C GLU A 994 -12.90 31.84 2.38
N GLN A 995 -12.88 31.20 3.56
CA GLN A 995 -11.64 30.72 4.17
C GLN A 995 -11.12 29.40 3.59
N ASN A 996 -12.00 28.48 3.16
CA ASN A 996 -11.60 27.12 2.76
C ASN A 996 -11.31 26.93 1.26
N GLY A 997 -11.66 27.88 0.39
CA GLY A 997 -11.01 28.06 -0.91
C GLY A 997 -11.36 27.05 -2.03
N GLY A 998 -12.62 27.07 -2.49
CA GLY A 998 -12.97 26.85 -3.91
C GLY A 998 -12.83 25.45 -4.53
N SER A 999 -13.96 24.78 -4.73
CA SER A 999 -14.18 23.80 -5.81
C SER A 999 -15.69 23.72 -6.11
N GLU A 1000 -16.06 23.54 -7.38
CA GLU A 1000 -17.45 23.63 -7.86
C GLU A 1000 -18.20 22.29 -7.78
N VAL A 1001 -19.49 22.32 -7.41
CA VAL A 1001 -20.46 21.24 -7.68
C VAL A 1001 -21.83 21.86 -8.03
N SER A 1002 -22.56 21.18 -8.92
CA SER A 1002 -23.82 21.55 -9.58
C SER A 1002 -25.01 21.97 -8.71
N GLU A 1003 -25.87 22.82 -9.27
CA GLU A 1003 -27.23 23.10 -8.80
C GLU A 1003 -28.16 21.86 -8.91
N PRO A 1004 -29.10 21.65 -7.96
CA PRO A 1004 -30.23 20.73 -8.12
C PRO A 1004 -31.45 21.42 -8.75
N ILE A 1005 -32.20 20.68 -9.57
CA ILE A 1005 -33.39 21.16 -10.30
C ILE A 1005 -34.59 21.33 -9.34
N PRO A 1006 -35.33 22.46 -9.38
CA PRO A 1006 -36.54 22.67 -8.56
C PRO A 1006 -37.81 22.07 -9.21
N THR A 1007 -38.63 21.40 -8.39
CA THR A 1007 -39.94 20.84 -8.78
C THR A 1007 -41.05 21.90 -8.71
N VAL A 1008 -42.10 21.77 -9.53
CA VAL A 1008 -43.14 22.79 -9.74
C VAL A 1008 -44.50 22.40 -9.12
N GLU A 1009 -45.14 23.34 -8.41
CA GLU A 1009 -46.61 23.40 -8.28
C GLU A 1009 -47.13 24.83 -8.56
N ASN A 1010 -48.42 24.94 -8.94
CA ASN A 1010 -49.10 26.19 -9.33
C ASN A 1010 -50.20 26.53 -8.29
N GLY A 1011 -50.68 27.77 -8.10
CA GLY A 1011 -50.40 29.06 -8.75
C GLY A 1011 -51.68 29.93 -8.83
N ALA A 1012 -51.58 31.27 -8.81
CA ALA A 1012 -52.72 32.20 -8.92
C ALA A 1012 -52.36 33.56 -9.56
N LYS A 1013 -53.36 34.34 -10.02
CA LYS A 1013 -53.24 35.64 -10.74
C LYS A 1013 -53.60 36.81 -9.80
N THR A 1014 -53.15 38.06 -9.96
CA THR A 1014 -53.42 39.05 -11.05
C THR A 1014 -52.45 40.25 -10.90
N CYS A 1015 -51.70 40.73 -11.91
CA CYS A 1015 -52.05 41.65 -13.03
C CYS A 1015 -52.58 43.05 -12.58
N ASN A 1016 -52.15 44.22 -13.07
CA ASN A 1016 -51.20 44.66 -14.13
C ASN A 1016 -50.21 45.71 -13.55
N GLY A 1017 -49.07 46.03 -14.17
CA GLY A 1017 -48.52 45.70 -15.49
C GLY A 1017 -47.06 46.18 -15.55
N ASP A 1018 -46.49 46.76 -16.60
CA ASP A 1018 -46.81 46.92 -18.05
C ASP A 1018 -45.55 47.61 -18.68
N THR A 1019 -45.15 47.47 -19.94
CA THR A 1019 -45.71 46.75 -21.11
C THR A 1019 -44.88 45.46 -21.36
N SER A 1020 -44.34 44.99 -22.50
CA SER A 1020 -44.22 45.35 -23.94
C SER A 1020 -43.77 44.08 -24.69
N ASP A 1021 -44.18 43.72 -25.93
CA ASP A 1021 -45.15 44.31 -26.86
C ASP A 1021 -45.67 43.22 -27.87
N MET A 1022 -46.20 43.65 -29.02
CA MET A 1022 -46.80 42.91 -30.15
C MET A 1022 -45.94 41.81 -30.82
N SER A 1023 -46.46 40.87 -31.66
CA SER A 1023 -47.79 40.21 -31.86
C SER A 1023 -47.63 39.18 -33.02
N ASN A 1024 -47.83 37.86 -32.91
CA ASN A 1024 -49.07 37.04 -32.83
C ASN A 1024 -49.80 36.70 -34.17
N HIS A 1025 -50.26 35.44 -34.30
CA HIS A 1025 -51.48 34.91 -34.97
C HIS A 1025 -51.50 34.25 -36.40
N LYS A 1026 -51.96 32.96 -36.43
CA LYS A 1026 -52.92 32.29 -37.38
C LYS A 1026 -52.52 32.04 -38.88
N ARG A 1027 -53.11 31.08 -39.65
CA ARG A 1027 -53.74 29.73 -39.42
C ARG A 1027 -54.07 29.03 -40.78
N SER A 1028 -53.90 27.70 -40.89
CA SER A 1028 -54.68 26.77 -41.76
C SER A 1028 -54.42 26.80 -43.31
N PRO A 1029 -55.13 26.06 -44.22
CA PRO A 1029 -54.58 24.95 -45.07
C PRO A 1029 -54.96 25.14 -46.61
N PRO A 1030 -55.16 24.14 -47.55
CA PRO A 1030 -55.11 22.65 -47.51
C PRO A 1030 -54.65 21.87 -48.81
N ASP A 1031 -54.86 20.54 -48.82
CA ASP A 1031 -55.25 19.54 -49.88
C ASP A 1031 -54.47 19.23 -51.23
N ASP A 1032 -53.98 17.97 -51.29
CA ASP A 1032 -54.16 16.86 -52.31
C ASP A 1032 -53.46 16.68 -53.71
N GLU A 1033 -53.46 15.39 -54.14
CA GLU A 1033 -53.30 14.75 -55.49
C GLU A 1033 -51.92 14.56 -56.24
N SER A 1034 -51.40 13.31 -56.14
CA SER A 1034 -50.80 12.34 -57.13
C SER A 1034 -49.65 12.58 -58.17
N ALA A 1035 -48.93 11.45 -58.42
CA ALA A 1035 -48.33 10.91 -59.68
C ALA A 1035 -46.87 11.21 -60.18
N LEU A 1036 -45.99 10.20 -60.00
CA LEU A 1036 -45.07 9.50 -60.96
C LEU A 1036 -43.96 10.19 -61.85
N SER A 1037 -42.81 9.47 -61.90
CA SER A 1037 -41.89 9.18 -63.05
C SER A 1037 -40.96 10.23 -63.74
N GLU A 1038 -39.64 10.04 -63.54
CA GLU A 1038 -38.56 9.75 -64.54
C GLU A 1038 -37.93 10.83 -65.50
N VAL A 1039 -36.58 10.79 -65.58
CA VAL A 1039 -35.54 11.21 -66.60
C VAL A 1039 -35.28 12.66 -67.14
N ASP A 1040 -33.96 12.92 -67.25
CA ASP A 1040 -33.12 13.65 -68.26
C ASP A 1040 -32.89 15.20 -68.39
N ASP A 1041 -31.58 15.50 -68.56
CA ASP A 1041 -30.84 16.50 -69.38
C ASP A 1041 -30.78 18.07 -69.20
N ILE A 1042 -29.70 18.50 -68.51
CA ILE A 1042 -28.70 19.59 -68.81
C ILE A 1042 -29.14 21.10 -69.02
N PRO A 1043 -28.31 22.12 -69.41
CA PRO A 1043 -28.14 23.37 -68.60
C PRO A 1043 -28.34 24.73 -69.36
N PRO A 1044 -27.83 25.90 -68.90
CA PRO A 1044 -28.08 26.73 -67.69
C PRO A 1044 -28.57 28.17 -68.16
N PRO A 1045 -28.14 29.37 -67.67
CA PRO A 1045 -27.66 29.86 -66.36
C PRO A 1045 -28.30 31.20 -65.84
N LYS A 1046 -28.26 31.47 -64.51
CA LYS A 1046 -27.75 32.72 -63.82
C LYS A 1046 -28.48 33.13 -62.51
N LYS A 1047 -27.67 33.28 -61.43
CA LYS A 1047 -27.72 34.29 -60.33
C LYS A 1047 -29.08 34.51 -59.59
N LYS A 1048 -29.22 34.27 -58.28
CA LYS A 1048 -28.42 34.85 -57.15
C LYS A 1048 -28.55 34.03 -55.84
N THR A 1049 -27.55 34.20 -54.94
CA THR A 1049 -27.51 34.07 -53.45
C THR A 1049 -28.76 33.61 -52.67
N LYS A 1050 -28.69 32.82 -51.59
CA LYS A 1050 -27.60 32.54 -50.61
C LYS A 1050 -27.81 31.16 -49.93
N LYS A 1051 -26.75 30.48 -49.43
CA LYS A 1051 -26.83 29.15 -48.75
C LYS A 1051 -27.13 29.22 -47.24
N THR A 1052 -27.94 28.28 -46.77
CA THR A 1052 -27.91 27.61 -45.45
C THR A 1052 -28.44 26.18 -45.70
N LYS A 1053 -27.65 25.10 -45.84
CA LYS A 1053 -26.61 24.48 -44.99
C LYS A 1053 -27.22 23.68 -43.82
N THR A 1054 -27.02 22.36 -43.86
CA THR A 1054 -27.59 21.34 -42.97
C THR A 1054 -26.72 21.10 -41.73
N LYS A 1055 -27.22 20.28 -40.80
CA LYS A 1055 -26.69 20.10 -39.45
C LYS A 1055 -25.71 18.91 -39.38
N ASP A 1056 -24.63 19.02 -40.15
CA ASP A 1056 -23.61 17.97 -40.33
C ASP A 1056 -22.19 18.48 -39.99
N GLU A 1057 -22.07 19.63 -39.31
CA GLU A 1057 -20.79 20.37 -39.20
C GLU A 1057 -20.03 20.20 -37.88
N ASP A 1058 -20.71 19.81 -36.80
CA ASP A 1058 -20.10 19.77 -35.46
C ASP A 1058 -19.12 18.60 -35.30
N ASP A 1059 -19.37 17.47 -35.98
CA ASP A 1059 -18.51 16.28 -35.95
C ASP A 1059 -17.23 16.45 -36.79
N ASP A 1060 -17.34 16.98 -38.02
CA ASP A 1060 -16.19 17.30 -38.87
C ASP A 1060 -15.28 18.36 -38.23
N ALA A 1061 -15.87 19.36 -37.55
CA ALA A 1061 -15.11 20.38 -36.82
C ALA A 1061 -14.32 19.79 -35.64
N ALA A 1062 -14.90 18.85 -34.88
CA ALA A 1062 -14.23 18.15 -33.79
C ALA A 1062 -13.07 17.27 -34.31
N PHE A 1063 -13.26 16.59 -35.44
CA PHE A 1063 -12.21 15.77 -36.05
C PHE A 1063 -11.06 16.63 -36.61
N ALA A 1064 -11.37 17.72 -37.31
CA ALA A 1064 -10.38 18.65 -37.85
C ALA A 1064 -9.54 19.33 -36.76
N ALA A 1065 -10.17 19.77 -35.66
CA ALA A 1065 -9.46 20.37 -34.52
C ALA A 1065 -8.46 19.39 -33.87
N ARG A 1066 -8.83 18.11 -33.76
CA ARG A 1066 -7.97 17.05 -33.22
C ARG A 1066 -6.78 16.77 -34.14
N LEU A 1067 -7.00 16.71 -35.45
CA LEU A 1067 -5.97 16.46 -36.45
C LEU A 1067 -4.98 17.65 -36.57
N GLN A 1068 -5.48 18.89 -36.44
CA GLN A 1068 -4.63 20.09 -36.42
C GLN A 1068 -3.83 20.24 -35.12
N ALA A 1069 -4.31 19.73 -33.99
CA ALA A 1069 -3.52 19.63 -32.76
C ALA A 1069 -2.38 18.60 -32.89
N GLU A 1070 -2.62 17.48 -33.57
CA GLU A 1070 -1.61 16.45 -33.83
C GLU A 1070 -0.56 16.90 -34.87
N GLU A 1071 -0.95 17.66 -35.89
CA GLU A 1071 -0.03 18.26 -36.86
C GLU A 1071 0.95 19.26 -36.19
N ASN A 1072 0.45 20.14 -35.34
CA ASN A 1072 1.29 21.09 -34.58
C ASN A 1072 2.25 20.40 -33.59
N ALA A 1073 1.97 19.16 -33.18
CA ALA A 1073 2.88 18.38 -32.34
C ALA A 1073 4.02 17.68 -33.14
N ARG A 1074 3.89 17.53 -34.47
CA ARG A 1074 4.84 16.77 -35.30
C ARG A 1074 5.96 17.60 -35.95
N MET A 1075 5.85 18.93 -36.02
CA MET A 1075 6.82 19.79 -36.70
C MET A 1075 7.67 20.64 -35.74
N GLY A 1076 8.76 20.09 -35.21
CA GLY A 1076 9.65 20.87 -34.33
C GLY A 1076 10.92 20.20 -33.77
N ARG A 1077 11.89 19.80 -34.61
CA ARG A 1077 13.22 19.37 -34.10
C ARG A 1077 14.44 20.00 -34.80
N ALA A 1078 14.95 21.05 -34.16
CA ALA A 1078 16.35 21.48 -34.04
C ALA A 1078 17.28 21.63 -35.28
N THR A 1079 17.85 22.83 -35.42
CA THR A 1079 19.18 23.09 -36.03
C THR A 1079 20.11 23.80 -35.02
N ARG A 1080 21.43 23.84 -35.27
CA ARG A 1080 22.47 23.73 -34.22
C ARG A 1080 23.56 24.82 -34.21
N GLY A 1081 23.76 25.49 -33.05
CA GLY A 1081 24.90 26.39 -32.71
C GLY A 1081 24.73 27.86 -33.16
N GLY A 1082 25.35 28.90 -32.57
CA GLY A 1082 26.30 29.08 -31.45
C GLY A 1082 26.93 30.50 -31.51
N ASN A 1083 27.74 31.06 -30.59
CA ASN A 1083 28.20 30.70 -29.23
C ASN A 1083 28.93 31.94 -28.58
N THR A 1084 29.24 31.94 -27.27
CA THR A 1084 30.11 32.89 -26.50
C THR A 1084 29.49 34.28 -26.14
N LYS A 1085 29.82 35.00 -25.04
CA LYS A 1085 30.77 34.78 -23.91
C LYS A 1085 30.48 35.68 -22.66
N ARG A 1086 30.35 35.10 -21.44
CA ARG A 1086 30.58 35.69 -20.08
C ARG A 1086 29.65 36.87 -19.65
N LYS A 1087 29.47 37.24 -18.35
CA LYS A 1087 30.12 36.92 -17.05
C LYS A 1087 29.09 36.99 -15.88
N ALA A 1088 29.40 36.36 -14.73
CA ALA A 1088 28.58 36.29 -13.50
C ALA A 1088 28.95 37.41 -12.46
N PRO A 1089 28.45 37.51 -11.18
CA PRO A 1089 27.86 36.47 -10.30
C PRO A 1089 26.66 36.88 -9.39
N ALA A 1090 26.21 35.95 -8.54
CA ALA A 1090 25.20 36.11 -7.48
C ALA A 1090 25.80 36.11 -6.05
N PRO A 1091 25.02 36.46 -4.99
CA PRO A 1091 25.32 36.12 -3.59
C PRO A 1091 24.45 34.95 -3.04
N LYS A 1092 24.75 34.48 -1.82
CA LYS A 1092 24.20 33.24 -1.22
C LYS A 1092 23.82 33.39 0.28
N LYS A 1093 22.68 32.78 0.67
CA LYS A 1093 22.49 31.83 1.81
C LYS A 1093 23.12 32.14 3.19
N LYS A 1094 22.31 32.24 4.27
CA LYS A 1094 22.59 31.63 5.62
C LYS A 1094 21.47 31.79 6.68
N THR A 1095 21.68 31.23 7.88
CA THR A 1095 20.69 30.89 8.92
C THR A 1095 21.15 31.22 10.37
N LYS A 1096 20.21 31.23 11.35
CA LYS A 1096 20.30 30.88 12.81
C LYS A 1096 19.96 31.94 13.91
N LYS A 1097 18.98 31.56 14.74
CA LYS A 1097 18.88 31.57 16.24
C LYS A 1097 19.13 32.82 17.13
N LYS A 1098 18.13 33.04 18.01
CA LYS A 1098 18.14 33.33 19.48
C LYS A 1098 18.70 34.66 20.05
N SER A 1099 17.78 35.47 20.59
CA SER A 1099 17.75 36.05 21.96
C SER A 1099 16.32 36.59 22.22
N ALA A 1100 15.60 36.48 23.35
CA ALA A 1100 15.84 36.23 24.78
C ALA A 1100 15.68 37.49 25.68
N ASN A 1101 14.67 37.44 26.57
CA ASN A 1101 14.49 38.16 27.84
C ASN A 1101 14.05 39.66 27.86
N ARG A 1102 12.91 39.93 28.54
CA ARG A 1102 12.79 40.96 29.60
C ARG A 1102 11.58 40.63 30.52
N VAL A 1103 11.63 41.02 31.80
CA VAL A 1103 10.69 40.65 32.87
C VAL A 1103 10.18 41.88 33.65
N LYS A 1104 8.96 41.77 34.23
CA LYS A 1104 8.49 42.29 35.54
C LYS A 1104 7.22 41.48 35.90
N ASP A 1105 6.99 40.84 37.06
CA ASP A 1105 7.43 40.91 38.47
C ASP A 1105 6.46 41.69 39.42
N GLU A 1106 6.26 41.13 40.63
CA GLU A 1106 5.65 41.67 41.87
C GLU A 1106 4.09 41.82 41.96
N ASP A 1107 3.39 41.60 43.10
CA ASP A 1107 3.59 40.68 44.26
C ASP A 1107 2.33 40.55 45.19
N ASP A 1108 2.32 39.52 46.06
CA ASP A 1108 1.74 39.40 47.44
C ASP A 1108 0.20 39.40 47.79
N SER A 1109 -0.08 38.99 49.05
CA SER A 1109 -1.27 39.12 49.94
C SER A 1109 -2.41 38.07 49.98
N ASP A 1110 -2.05 36.86 50.44
CA ASP A 1110 -2.59 36.02 51.55
C ASP A 1110 -4.07 36.07 52.12
N LEU A 1111 -4.47 34.92 52.69
CA LEU A 1111 -5.53 34.59 53.69
C LEU A 1111 -7.03 34.97 53.50
N GLY A 1112 -7.91 33.95 53.57
CA GLY A 1112 -9.35 34.11 53.87
C GLY A 1112 -10.16 32.79 53.82
N SER A 1113 -10.84 32.41 54.90
CA SER A 1113 -11.64 31.16 55.00
C SER A 1113 -13.13 31.44 55.25
N GLY A 1114 -14.04 30.74 54.55
CA GLY A 1114 -15.47 30.77 54.90
C GLY A 1114 -16.48 30.25 53.86
N SER A 1115 -17.13 29.12 54.16
CA SER A 1115 -18.53 28.77 53.82
C SER A 1115 -19.07 28.94 52.38
N GLY A 1116 -19.12 27.82 51.64
CA GLY A 1116 -20.40 27.21 51.19
C GLY A 1116 -21.25 27.89 50.10
N GLY A 1117 -21.38 27.22 48.93
CA GLY A 1117 -22.43 27.50 47.94
C GLY A 1117 -22.25 26.76 46.62
N GLU A 1118 -23.06 25.74 46.34
CA GLU A 1118 -23.07 25.05 45.03
C GLU A 1118 -23.51 25.99 43.89
N LYS A 1119 -22.80 25.95 42.74
CA LYS A 1119 -23.40 26.25 41.43
C LYS A 1119 -22.98 25.22 40.38
N LYS A 1120 -23.92 24.37 39.99
CA LYS A 1120 -23.77 23.33 38.96
C LYS A 1120 -23.68 23.98 37.57
N SER A 1121 -22.66 23.60 36.79
CA SER A 1121 -22.61 23.87 35.35
C SER A 1121 -23.40 22.81 34.57
N PRO A 1122 -24.03 23.13 33.43
CA PRO A 1122 -24.91 22.21 32.72
C PRO A 1122 -24.12 21.09 32.02
N SER A 1123 -24.61 19.85 32.12
CA SER A 1123 -23.96 18.69 31.49
C SER A 1123 -24.23 18.65 29.98
N ARG A 1124 -23.15 18.52 29.19
CA ARG A 1124 -23.25 18.18 27.77
C ARG A 1124 -23.50 16.68 27.63
N LYS A 1125 -24.78 16.28 27.56
CA LYS A 1125 -25.19 14.91 27.25
C LYS A 1125 -24.85 14.54 25.80
N GLY A 1126 -23.63 14.07 25.59
CA GLY A 1126 -23.20 13.33 24.39
C GLY A 1126 -22.45 12.07 24.81
N GLY A 1127 -22.52 11.00 24.02
CA GLY A 1127 -22.02 9.66 24.40
C GLY A 1127 -20.54 9.64 24.84
N PHE A 1128 -19.71 10.51 24.28
CA PHE A 1128 -18.30 10.70 24.65
C PHE A 1128 -18.06 11.09 26.12
N HIS A 1129 -19.09 11.57 26.83
CA HIS A 1129 -19.03 11.92 28.24
C HIS A 1129 -19.79 10.93 29.16
N LYS A 1130 -20.17 9.74 28.68
CA LYS A 1130 -20.66 8.68 29.58
C LYS A 1130 -19.55 8.35 30.60
N PRO A 1131 -19.84 8.32 31.92
CA PRO A 1131 -18.90 7.80 32.90
C PRO A 1131 -18.67 6.30 32.66
N MET A 1132 -17.41 5.88 32.74
CA MET A 1132 -16.98 4.49 32.62
C MET A 1132 -16.36 4.07 33.95
N ALA A 1133 -16.52 2.81 34.35
CA ALA A 1133 -15.80 2.24 35.47
C ALA A 1133 -14.34 1.96 35.07
N LEU A 1134 -13.40 2.24 35.97
CA LEU A 1134 -11.96 2.05 35.75
C LEU A 1134 -11.53 0.68 36.26
N SER A 1135 -10.59 0.01 35.58
CA SER A 1135 -9.95 -1.21 36.11
C SER A 1135 -9.25 -0.92 37.44
N PRO A 1136 -9.09 -1.89 38.37
CA PRO A 1136 -8.55 -1.63 39.70
C PRO A 1136 -7.17 -0.93 39.69
N ALA A 1137 -6.24 -1.39 38.83
CA ALA A 1137 -4.92 -0.75 38.68
C ALA A 1137 -5.00 0.67 38.11
N LEU A 1138 -5.98 0.95 37.22
CA LEU A 1138 -6.18 2.29 36.66
C LEU A 1138 -6.89 3.21 37.66
N SER A 1139 -7.74 2.66 38.54
CA SER A 1139 -8.35 3.39 39.65
C SER A 1139 -7.31 3.78 40.70
N GLU A 1140 -6.42 2.85 41.06
CA GLU A 1140 -5.27 3.11 41.95
C GLU A 1140 -4.31 4.16 41.38
N LEU A 1141 -4.03 4.12 40.07
CA LEU A 1141 -3.17 5.10 39.38
C LEU A 1141 -3.75 6.53 39.39
N LEU A 1142 -5.08 6.68 39.33
CA LEU A 1142 -5.77 7.96 39.12
C LEU A 1142 -6.54 8.50 40.34
N GLY A 1143 -6.67 7.71 41.40
CA GLY A 1143 -7.35 8.07 42.66
C GLY A 1143 -8.88 8.15 42.57
N GLU A 1144 -9.49 7.63 41.50
CA GLU A 1144 -10.93 7.72 41.20
C GLU A 1144 -11.44 6.38 40.67
N THR A 1145 -12.72 6.06 40.90
CA THR A 1145 -13.34 4.78 40.48
C THR A 1145 -14.10 4.85 39.16
N GLN A 1146 -14.56 6.04 38.77
CA GLN A 1146 -15.29 6.27 37.52
C GLN A 1146 -14.86 7.58 36.85
N LEU A 1147 -14.62 7.54 35.54
CA LEU A 1147 -14.31 8.71 34.70
C LEU A 1147 -14.86 8.53 33.29
N SER A 1148 -15.20 9.62 32.60
CA SER A 1148 -15.41 9.54 31.15
C SER A 1148 -14.07 9.42 30.41
N ARG A 1149 -14.06 8.68 29.29
CA ARG A 1149 -12.85 8.39 28.50
C ARG A 1149 -11.95 9.62 28.22
N PRO A 1150 -12.46 10.84 27.91
CA PRO A 1150 -11.63 12.04 27.76
C PRO A 1150 -10.96 12.51 29.06
N GLN A 1151 -11.61 12.34 30.21
CA GLN A 1151 -11.05 12.69 31.52
C GLN A 1151 -9.94 11.73 31.94
N THR A 1152 -10.13 10.43 31.71
CA THR A 1152 -9.09 9.40 31.95
C THR A 1152 -7.80 9.71 31.20
N VAL A 1153 -7.91 10.03 29.91
CA VAL A 1153 -6.77 10.43 29.06
C VAL A 1153 -6.12 11.73 29.55
N LYS A 1154 -6.91 12.72 30.00
CA LYS A 1154 -6.41 13.98 30.57
C LYS A 1154 -5.60 13.75 31.85
N LYS A 1155 -6.13 12.96 32.80
CA LYS A 1155 -5.45 12.66 34.07
C LYS A 1155 -4.15 11.89 33.87
N ILE A 1156 -4.09 10.96 32.92
CA ILE A 1156 -2.84 10.24 32.60
C ILE A 1156 -1.80 11.19 32.01
N TRP A 1157 -2.20 12.14 31.16
CA TRP A 1157 -1.28 13.17 30.67
C TRP A 1157 -0.81 14.14 31.76
N GLU A 1158 -1.62 14.38 32.79
CA GLU A 1158 -1.21 15.14 33.99
C GLU A 1158 -0.20 14.32 34.81
N TYR A 1159 -0.44 13.02 35.04
CA TYR A 1159 0.48 12.10 35.71
C TYR A 1159 1.85 12.01 35.01
N VAL A 1160 1.85 11.80 33.69
CA VAL A 1160 3.05 11.68 32.83
C VAL A 1160 3.87 12.97 32.82
N LYS A 1161 3.21 14.14 32.84
CA LYS A 1161 3.90 15.45 32.91
C LYS A 1161 4.43 15.76 34.31
N ALA A 1162 3.71 15.39 35.37
CA ALA A 1162 4.13 15.62 36.75
C ALA A 1162 5.39 14.81 37.15
N ARG A 1163 5.67 13.70 36.46
CA ARG A 1163 6.83 12.82 36.68
C ARG A 1163 7.89 12.85 35.56
N ASP A 1164 7.74 13.74 34.57
CA ASP A 1164 8.58 13.86 33.37
C ASP A 1164 8.87 12.53 32.64
N LEU A 1165 7.83 11.69 32.49
CA LEU A 1165 7.93 10.31 31.96
C LEU A 1165 8.03 10.22 30.42
N GLN A 1166 8.19 11.34 29.71
CA GLN A 1166 8.44 11.33 28.26
C GLN A 1166 9.92 10.99 27.97
N ASP A 1167 10.22 10.29 26.88
CA ASP A 1167 11.62 10.09 26.50
C ASP A 1167 12.20 11.44 26.02
N PRO A 1168 13.31 11.94 26.60
CA PRO A 1168 13.95 13.18 26.15
C PRO A 1168 14.50 13.10 24.72
N SER A 1169 14.61 11.90 24.16
CA SER A 1169 15.05 11.62 22.78
C SER A 1169 13.87 11.65 21.79
N ASP A 1170 12.71 11.12 22.20
CA ASP A 1170 11.45 11.16 21.45
C ASP A 1170 10.26 11.33 22.39
N LYS A 1171 9.70 12.54 22.42
CA LYS A 1171 8.57 12.92 23.28
C LYS A 1171 7.25 12.19 22.96
N ARG A 1172 7.20 11.41 21.88
CA ARG A 1172 6.06 10.55 21.53
C ARG A 1172 6.06 9.24 22.31
N GLN A 1173 7.21 8.84 22.86
CA GLN A 1173 7.36 7.65 23.70
C GLN A 1173 7.24 8.04 25.18
N ILE A 1174 6.37 7.33 25.90
CA ILE A 1174 6.18 7.44 27.35
C ILE A 1174 6.86 6.23 28.00
N ARG A 1175 7.70 6.47 29.01
CA ARG A 1175 8.37 5.45 29.82
C ARG A 1175 7.46 5.10 31.00
N CYS A 1176 7.09 3.84 31.17
CA CYS A 1176 6.19 3.43 32.23
C CYS A 1176 6.95 3.15 33.53
N ASP A 1177 6.64 3.95 34.57
CA ASP A 1177 6.95 3.60 35.95
C ASP A 1177 6.13 2.39 36.40
N ASP A 1178 6.39 1.87 37.60
CA ASP A 1178 5.83 0.58 38.03
C ASP A 1178 4.29 0.61 38.15
N ALA A 1179 3.73 1.78 38.50
CA ALA A 1179 2.28 1.99 38.55
C ALA A 1179 1.66 2.07 37.16
N MET A 1180 2.29 2.76 36.20
CA MET A 1180 1.87 2.69 34.79
C MET A 1180 2.05 1.27 34.21
N ARG A 1181 3.09 0.53 34.60
CA ARG A 1181 3.35 -0.83 34.11
C ARG A 1181 2.25 -1.80 34.54
N ALA A 1182 1.66 -1.64 35.72
CA ALA A 1182 0.49 -2.40 36.16
C ALA A 1182 -0.75 -2.22 35.25
N VAL A 1183 -0.95 -1.01 34.70
CA VAL A 1183 -2.06 -0.69 33.79
C VAL A 1183 -1.77 -1.08 32.34
N PHE A 1184 -0.60 -0.68 31.83
CA PHE A 1184 -0.26 -0.80 30.41
C PHE A 1184 0.42 -2.14 30.05
N LYS A 1185 0.95 -2.87 31.04
CA LYS A 1185 1.67 -4.15 30.87
C LYS A 1185 2.87 -4.08 29.91
N GLN A 1186 3.44 -2.88 29.76
CA GLN A 1186 4.55 -2.55 28.86
C GLN A 1186 5.48 -1.53 29.54
N ASP A 1187 6.79 -1.59 29.27
CA ASP A 1187 7.78 -0.65 29.82
C ASP A 1187 7.80 0.71 29.10
N ARG A 1188 7.30 0.74 27.86
CA ARG A 1188 7.21 1.94 27.02
C ARG A 1188 5.90 1.90 26.23
N VAL A 1189 5.21 3.04 26.16
CA VAL A 1189 3.96 3.20 25.42
C VAL A 1189 4.06 4.41 24.51
N HIS A 1190 3.80 4.22 23.22
CA HIS A 1190 3.72 5.33 22.27
C HIS A 1190 2.38 6.07 22.41
N MET A 1191 2.42 7.40 22.33
CA MET A 1191 1.28 8.31 22.57
C MET A 1191 -0.02 7.92 21.85
N PHE A 1192 0.04 7.46 20.60
CA PHE A 1192 -1.16 7.05 19.86
C PHE A 1192 -1.70 5.67 20.32
N THR A 1193 -0.80 4.76 20.71
CA THR A 1193 -1.15 3.41 21.18
C THR A 1193 -1.78 3.43 22.57
N MET A 1194 -1.42 4.40 23.41
CA MET A 1194 -1.98 4.61 24.76
C MET A 1194 -3.52 4.55 24.78
N ASN A 1195 -4.18 5.22 23.83
CA ASN A 1195 -5.64 5.26 23.74
C ASN A 1195 -6.28 3.91 23.37
N LYS A 1196 -5.54 2.97 22.75
CA LYS A 1196 -6.01 1.61 22.46
C LYS A 1196 -5.96 0.74 23.72
N ILE A 1197 -4.90 0.85 24.51
CA ILE A 1197 -4.71 0.08 25.76
C ILE A 1197 -5.66 0.59 26.86
N LEU A 1198 -5.94 1.88 26.91
CA LEU A 1198 -6.91 2.44 27.89
C LEU A 1198 -8.35 1.98 27.65
N ASN A 1199 -8.76 1.75 26.41
CA ASN A 1199 -10.07 1.16 26.12
C ASN A 1199 -10.25 -0.24 26.74
N GLN A 1200 -9.16 -0.98 26.93
CA GLN A 1200 -9.18 -2.32 27.55
C GLN A 1200 -9.28 -2.27 29.09
N ASN A 1201 -9.25 -1.06 29.67
CA ASN A 1201 -9.30 -0.79 31.11
C ASN A 1201 -10.50 0.10 31.51
N LEU A 1202 -11.48 0.28 30.59
CA LEU A 1202 -12.67 1.11 30.75
C LEU A 1202 -13.93 0.27 30.49
N TYR A 1203 -14.71 0.01 31.53
CA TYR A 1203 -15.93 -0.81 31.47
C TYR A 1203 -17.19 0.06 31.52
N ALA A 1204 -18.31 -0.39 30.94
CA ALA A 1204 -19.56 0.30 31.16
C ALA A 1204 -19.97 0.14 32.64
N VAL A 1205 -20.50 1.20 33.26
CA VAL A 1205 -20.95 1.17 34.67
C VAL A 1205 -22.03 0.09 34.87
N ASP A 1206 -22.77 -0.24 33.81
CA ASP A 1206 -23.83 -1.24 33.77
C ASP A 1206 -23.31 -2.71 33.76
N GLU A 1207 -22.01 -2.93 33.47
CA GLU A 1207 -21.38 -4.26 33.39
C GLU A 1207 -20.71 -4.71 34.70
N VAL A 1208 -20.48 -3.80 35.65
CA VAL A 1208 -19.71 -4.04 36.88
C VAL A 1208 -20.63 -4.38 38.08
N VAL A 1209 -21.90 -4.71 37.82
CA VAL A 1209 -22.89 -5.11 38.82
C VAL A 1209 -23.46 -6.49 38.48
N ASN A 1210 -22.59 -7.50 38.53
CA ASN A 1210 -22.90 -8.95 38.64
C ASN A 1210 -21.70 -9.65 39.30
#